data_AF-D5ZRU6-F1
#
_entry.id   AF-D5ZRU6-F1
#
_cell.length_a   1.000
_cell.length_b   1.000
_cell.length_c   1.000
_cell.angle_alpha   90.00
_cell.angle_beta   90.00
_cell.angle_gamma   90.00
#
_symmetry.space_group_name_H-M   'P 1'
#
loop_
_entity.id
_entity.type
_entity.pdbx_description
1 polymer ?
#
loop_
_entity_poly.entity_id
_entity_poly.type
_entity_poly.pdbx_seq_one_letter_code
_entity_poly.pdbx_strand_id
1 'polypeptide(L)'
;MLKYEDIIDAPVAKLKAAADDWSEMAGKLDKLATDAAGGMKAKADRAAWEGVNAGVTKAFIGKTAKEFADAAAEAKGVKLILEEGYAAIKKAKDDLVGIRDHEGPAAGIRVDGNGRVTARNPLSENEAARHDPDYSELLREEKRNIESWQKRIDLIVDNCNDTDLALKNTLEANVTDRKDFSAPTYTKLDQEEAARAAALAAKGRDITHAELQQLNELLKDNSSSVEFSKGFYGKLGPEKSLAFFGQLSMDTYEYGKVDPERLKDVQELQRNLGLNLATASHDREFTDKWGPELRKLGTERVPLAKHDYGGPFGYQLLGGIMRYGNYDAKFLNPIAEHVAQLHQKDPDMFAGNKMVNSPFKNPFNPSGVNGAGYDPATAMLEALGNSPEAAKKFFADPPTAYNEDGTVNHGATADLGKDKDGEAIDNYLDFFGNEKWESFPDVNSLDQKELEASLDQMPDALGHALEAATLGYPAGHPDAGVVRDADNAAVMQKVMEKYGADPGLLKEHHEAMADSLGVMGAGYIDDINWALAKNDPDSVFAPGENPDGHIDFADTADGNGRSVVRSFLSTLGQHPDAYATVSTAEQVYTRSVLEGTVGPDGKITEAVEARARAAVRVGAEVQGMLDQSRADQVEATNLKTHEDYEKAVAKRAGWIEFGATAGIAAGVAFLPATAAVGTAAVLVPLATDTASGAAEQVIGQMVGDISDNSVDEHKEKMEELTDEERMEIFSAGENLAEAPMEEFLRRHVPDPGNSTFAQDLRESMLIGYGVGNDRENQQGNGPETG
;
A
#
# COMPACT_ATOMS: atom_id res chain seq x y z
N MET A 1 -31.82 -7.66 -10.52
CA MET A 1 -30.74 -6.85 -11.09
C MET A 1 -31.31 -5.92 -12.12
N LEU A 2 -31.13 -4.64 -11.86
CA LEU A 2 -31.23 -3.53 -12.78
C LEU A 2 -30.17 -3.70 -13.88
N LYS A 3 -30.51 -3.19 -15.05
CA LYS A 3 -29.63 -3.03 -16.20
C LYS A 3 -29.30 -1.55 -16.38
N TYR A 4 -28.34 -1.27 -17.26
CA TYR A 4 -27.99 0.10 -17.65
C TYR A 4 -29.23 0.94 -18.06
N GLU A 5 -30.12 0.38 -18.89
CA GLU A 5 -31.33 1.10 -19.31
C GLU A 5 -32.27 1.42 -18.14
N ASP A 6 -32.37 0.55 -17.13
CA ASP A 6 -33.24 0.77 -15.96
C ASP A 6 -32.78 1.99 -15.15
N ILE A 7 -31.47 2.23 -15.06
CA ILE A 7 -30.88 3.36 -14.32
C ILE A 7 -30.99 4.65 -15.13
N ILE A 8 -30.66 4.61 -16.43
CA ILE A 8 -30.78 5.77 -17.32
C ILE A 8 -32.23 6.27 -17.39
N ASP A 9 -33.20 5.36 -17.45
CA ASP A 9 -34.62 5.69 -17.54
C ASP A 9 -35.28 5.87 -16.16
N ALA A 10 -34.52 5.73 -15.07
CA ALA A 10 -35.03 5.84 -13.71
C ALA A 10 -35.75 7.19 -13.50
N PRO A 11 -36.98 7.17 -12.94
CA PRO A 11 -37.79 8.37 -12.72
C PRO A 11 -37.35 9.13 -11.46
N VAL A 12 -36.08 9.53 -11.38
CA VAL A 12 -35.44 10.17 -10.21
C VAL A 12 -36.19 11.41 -9.72
N ALA A 13 -36.89 12.14 -10.60
CA ALA A 13 -37.72 13.28 -10.21
C ALA A 13 -38.93 12.87 -9.34
N LYS A 14 -39.51 11.69 -9.58
CA LYS A 14 -40.60 11.16 -8.74
C LYS A 14 -40.09 10.69 -7.39
N LEU A 15 -38.92 10.05 -7.36
CA LEU A 15 -38.27 9.64 -6.11
C LEU A 15 -37.93 10.87 -5.26
N LYS A 16 -37.41 11.95 -5.88
CA LYS A 16 -37.22 13.23 -5.20
C LYS A 16 -38.52 13.78 -4.62
N ALA A 17 -39.60 13.81 -5.39
CA ALA A 17 -40.88 14.31 -4.89
C ALA A 17 -41.38 13.50 -3.67
N ALA A 18 -41.21 12.18 -3.70
CA ALA A 18 -41.55 11.34 -2.54
C ALA A 18 -40.68 11.65 -1.31
N ALA A 19 -39.36 11.85 -1.49
CA ALA A 19 -38.47 12.25 -0.41
C ALA A 19 -38.86 13.63 0.17
N ASP A 20 -39.20 14.60 -0.68
CA ASP A 20 -39.66 15.93 -0.29
C ASP A 20 -41.00 15.86 0.50
N ASP A 21 -41.95 15.02 0.06
CA ASP A 21 -43.24 14.83 0.74
C ASP A 21 -43.06 14.19 2.13
N TRP A 22 -42.18 13.18 2.24
CA TRP A 22 -41.83 12.57 3.54
C TRP A 22 -41.06 13.53 4.44
N SER A 23 -40.24 14.41 3.86
CA SER A 23 -39.56 15.49 4.59
C SER A 23 -40.56 16.45 5.21
N GLU A 24 -41.60 16.83 4.47
CA GLU A 24 -42.69 17.65 5.00
C GLU A 24 -43.49 16.91 6.07
N MET A 25 -43.78 15.63 5.88
CA MET A 25 -44.52 14.79 6.84
C MET A 25 -43.77 14.68 8.17
N ALA A 26 -42.47 14.36 8.13
CA ALA A 26 -41.62 14.29 9.32
C ALA A 26 -41.64 15.62 10.09
N GLY A 27 -41.53 16.76 9.38
CA GLY A 27 -41.60 18.08 9.99
C GLY A 27 -42.96 18.42 10.62
N LYS A 28 -44.07 17.91 10.07
CA LYS A 28 -45.41 18.07 10.67
C LYS A 28 -45.58 17.19 11.90
N LEU A 29 -45.13 15.93 11.85
CA LEU A 29 -45.22 15.00 12.97
C LEU A 29 -44.35 15.42 14.15
N ASP A 30 -43.16 15.96 13.89
CA ASP A 30 -42.26 16.49 14.94
C ASP A 30 -42.91 17.66 15.72
N LYS A 31 -43.61 18.55 15.02
CA LYS A 31 -44.42 19.60 15.65
C LYS A 31 -45.52 19.02 16.54
N LEU A 32 -46.25 18.03 16.03
CA LEU A 32 -47.31 17.36 16.80
C LEU A 32 -46.76 16.61 18.02
N ALA A 33 -45.61 15.96 17.91
CA ALA A 33 -44.92 15.30 19.02
C ALA A 33 -44.50 16.31 20.10
N THR A 34 -43.94 17.45 19.68
CA THR A 34 -43.58 18.56 20.57
C THR A 34 -44.81 19.10 21.31
N ASP A 35 -45.90 19.35 20.60
CA ASP A 35 -47.16 19.82 21.18
C ASP A 35 -47.81 18.79 22.10
N ALA A 36 -47.72 17.50 21.77
CA ALA A 36 -48.23 16.41 22.60
C ALA A 36 -47.45 16.30 23.93
N ALA A 37 -46.13 16.39 23.87
CA ALA A 37 -45.25 16.32 25.03
C ALA A 37 -45.40 17.57 25.93
N GLY A 38 -45.25 18.77 25.36
CA GLY A 38 -45.29 20.04 26.10
C GLY A 38 -46.71 20.50 26.46
N GLY A 39 -47.72 20.07 25.69
CA GLY A 39 -49.13 20.38 25.90
C GLY A 39 -49.83 19.30 26.69
N MET A 40 -50.21 18.20 26.03
CA MET A 40 -51.07 17.17 26.63
C MET A 40 -50.41 16.51 27.86
N LYS A 41 -49.21 15.95 27.68
CA LYS A 41 -48.51 15.23 28.74
C LYS A 41 -48.11 16.14 29.89
N ALA A 42 -47.39 17.24 29.63
CA ALA A 42 -46.94 18.13 30.70
C ALA A 42 -48.10 18.76 31.49
N LYS A 43 -49.23 19.11 30.84
CA LYS A 43 -50.41 19.62 31.55
C LYS A 43 -51.11 18.52 32.36
N ALA A 44 -51.21 17.30 31.84
CA ALA A 44 -51.78 16.17 32.58
C ALA A 44 -50.93 15.82 33.81
N ASP A 45 -49.60 15.83 33.68
CA ASP A 45 -48.67 15.58 34.78
C ASP A 45 -48.82 16.65 35.88
N ARG A 46 -48.92 17.93 35.51
CA ARG A 46 -49.09 19.07 36.44
C ARG A 46 -50.48 19.18 37.07
N ALA A 47 -51.49 18.52 36.51
CA ALA A 47 -52.85 18.63 37.02
C ALA A 47 -52.95 18.01 38.43
N ALA A 48 -53.43 18.79 39.40
CA ALA A 48 -53.68 18.40 40.79
C ALA A 48 -54.96 17.54 40.94
N TRP A 49 -55.08 16.52 40.11
CA TRP A 49 -56.19 15.58 40.08
C TRP A 49 -55.69 14.18 40.48
N GLU A 50 -56.40 13.56 41.44
CA GLU A 50 -56.02 12.29 42.06
C GLU A 50 -57.19 11.28 42.07
N GLY A 51 -56.85 10.00 42.26
CA GLY A 51 -57.79 8.87 42.24
C GLY A 51 -57.56 7.91 41.07
N VAL A 52 -58.30 6.79 41.05
CA VAL A 52 -58.12 5.71 40.06
C VAL A 52 -58.20 6.20 38.61
N ASN A 53 -59.16 7.08 38.30
CA ASN A 53 -59.31 7.63 36.96
C ASN A 53 -58.12 8.53 36.55
N ALA A 54 -57.49 9.22 37.51
CA ALA A 54 -56.30 10.02 37.25
C ALA A 54 -55.12 9.13 36.83
N GLY A 55 -54.93 8.01 37.52
CA GLY A 55 -53.89 7.02 37.17
C GLY A 55 -54.06 6.47 35.75
N VAL A 56 -55.28 6.06 35.37
CA VAL A 56 -55.57 5.52 34.04
C VAL A 56 -55.40 6.60 32.96
N THR A 57 -55.97 7.79 33.17
CA THR A 57 -55.99 8.85 32.16
C THR A 57 -54.60 9.45 31.93
N LYS A 58 -53.82 9.72 32.99
CA LYS A 58 -52.45 10.25 32.85
C LYS A 58 -51.54 9.25 32.13
N ALA A 59 -51.66 7.96 32.44
CA ALA A 59 -50.93 6.91 31.73
C ALA A 59 -51.32 6.82 30.26
N PHE A 60 -52.62 6.89 29.95
CA PHE A 60 -53.12 6.91 28.58
C PHE A 60 -52.58 8.11 27.79
N ILE A 61 -52.65 9.32 28.34
CA ILE A 61 -52.10 10.54 27.72
C ILE A 61 -50.59 10.40 27.49
N GLY A 62 -49.87 9.84 28.47
CA GLY A 62 -48.45 9.55 28.34
C GLY A 62 -48.16 8.61 27.16
N LYS A 63 -48.95 7.54 27.02
CA LYS A 63 -48.85 6.63 25.87
C LYS A 63 -49.16 7.36 24.56
N THR A 64 -50.24 8.13 24.49
CA THR A 64 -50.59 8.90 23.27
C THR A 64 -49.48 9.87 22.86
N ALA A 65 -48.88 10.59 23.82
CA ALA A 65 -47.75 11.49 23.51
C ALA A 65 -46.54 10.72 22.98
N LYS A 66 -46.30 9.50 23.49
CA LYS A 66 -45.27 8.61 22.97
C LYS A 66 -45.57 8.16 21.54
N GLU A 67 -46.81 7.78 21.20
CA GLU A 67 -47.17 7.40 19.82
C GLU A 67 -46.86 8.51 18.81
N PHE A 68 -47.08 9.79 19.17
CA PHE A 68 -46.68 10.91 18.30
C PHE A 68 -45.17 11.03 18.13
N ALA A 69 -44.39 10.79 19.20
CA ALA A 69 -42.93 10.81 19.14
C ALA A 69 -42.40 9.65 18.29
N ASP A 70 -42.96 8.45 18.45
CA ASP A 70 -42.61 7.26 17.66
C ASP A 70 -42.97 7.47 16.19
N ALA A 71 -44.15 8.04 15.88
CA ALA A 71 -44.54 8.41 14.51
C ALA A 71 -43.59 9.44 13.87
N ALA A 72 -43.16 10.45 14.64
CA ALA A 72 -42.19 11.43 14.16
C ALA A 72 -40.82 10.79 13.88
N ALA A 73 -40.38 9.87 14.74
CA ALA A 73 -39.13 9.13 14.55
C ALA A 73 -39.19 8.24 13.31
N GLU A 74 -40.26 7.48 13.11
CA GLU A 74 -40.46 6.60 11.95
C GLU A 74 -40.46 7.40 10.65
N ALA A 75 -41.25 8.48 10.59
CA ALA A 75 -41.31 9.35 9.41
C ALA A 75 -39.96 10.01 9.09
N LYS A 76 -39.17 10.36 10.13
CA LYS A 76 -37.81 10.86 9.96
C LYS A 76 -36.88 9.78 9.38
N GLY A 77 -37.01 8.53 9.82
CA GLY A 77 -36.26 7.40 9.25
C GLY A 77 -36.59 7.20 7.78
N VAL A 78 -37.87 7.10 7.42
CA VAL A 78 -38.31 6.95 6.02
C VAL A 78 -37.79 8.10 5.14
N LYS A 79 -37.89 9.34 5.64
CA LYS A 79 -37.35 10.52 4.95
C LYS A 79 -35.86 10.35 4.64
N LEU A 80 -35.02 10.09 5.66
CA LEU A 80 -33.56 10.01 5.50
C LEU A 80 -33.17 8.98 4.45
N ILE A 81 -33.81 7.80 4.50
CA ILE A 81 -33.53 6.68 3.61
C ILE A 81 -33.96 6.98 2.17
N LEU A 82 -35.10 7.66 1.96
CA LEU A 82 -35.51 8.10 0.63
C LEU A 82 -34.60 9.20 0.06
N GLU A 83 -34.12 10.12 0.90
CA GLU A 83 -33.18 11.18 0.49
C GLU A 83 -31.82 10.58 0.08
N GLU A 84 -31.30 9.63 0.85
CA GLU A 84 -30.05 8.93 0.56
C GLU A 84 -30.16 8.06 -0.70
N GLY A 85 -31.18 7.22 -0.79
CA GLY A 85 -31.45 6.41 -1.98
C GLY A 85 -31.66 7.25 -3.24
N TYR A 86 -32.35 8.39 -3.12
CA TYR A 86 -32.46 9.36 -4.22
C TYR A 86 -31.10 9.88 -4.67
N ALA A 87 -30.25 10.33 -3.73
CA ALA A 87 -28.96 10.90 -4.04
C ALA A 87 -28.04 9.88 -4.75
N ALA A 88 -27.99 8.65 -4.25
CA ALA A 88 -27.17 7.58 -4.82
C ALA A 88 -27.65 7.16 -6.23
N ILE A 89 -28.94 6.87 -6.41
CA ILE A 89 -29.50 6.49 -7.73
C ILE A 89 -29.36 7.64 -8.74
N LYS A 90 -29.55 8.89 -8.29
CA LYS A 90 -29.34 10.06 -9.16
C LYS A 90 -27.88 10.17 -9.58
N LYS A 91 -26.93 9.98 -8.65
CA LYS A 91 -25.50 10.01 -8.97
C LYS A 91 -25.15 8.95 -10.00
N ALA A 92 -25.58 7.70 -9.81
CA ALA A 92 -25.34 6.63 -10.78
C ALA A 92 -25.89 7.00 -12.18
N LYS A 93 -27.11 7.53 -12.24
CA LYS A 93 -27.70 8.02 -13.50
C LYS A 93 -26.87 9.14 -14.14
N ASP A 94 -26.47 10.14 -13.36
CA ASP A 94 -25.70 11.27 -13.86
C ASP A 94 -24.32 10.83 -14.35
N ASP A 95 -23.65 9.94 -13.63
CA ASP A 95 -22.34 9.38 -13.99
C ASP A 95 -22.44 8.59 -15.30
N LEU A 96 -23.43 7.70 -15.44
CA LEU A 96 -23.65 6.95 -16.69
C LEU A 96 -23.97 7.87 -17.88
N VAL A 97 -24.78 8.92 -17.67
CA VAL A 97 -25.06 9.94 -18.69
C VAL A 97 -23.79 10.72 -19.04
N GLY A 98 -22.97 11.08 -18.06
CA GLY A 98 -21.69 11.77 -18.25
C GLY A 98 -20.71 10.93 -19.07
N ILE A 99 -20.60 9.64 -18.78
CA ILE A 99 -19.79 8.69 -19.57
C ILE A 99 -20.31 8.61 -21.01
N ARG A 100 -21.62 8.49 -21.21
CA ARG A 100 -22.23 8.38 -22.55
C ARG A 100 -22.05 9.65 -23.38
N ASP A 101 -22.28 10.82 -22.79
CA ASP A 101 -22.45 12.07 -23.53
C ASP A 101 -21.17 12.94 -23.57
N HIS A 102 -20.23 12.74 -22.63
CA HIS A 102 -19.07 13.61 -22.46
C HIS A 102 -17.74 12.84 -22.36
N GLU A 103 -17.55 12.04 -21.31
CA GLU A 103 -16.24 11.44 -21.00
C GLU A 103 -15.85 10.37 -22.04
N GLY A 104 -16.78 9.48 -22.38
CA GLY A 104 -16.55 8.43 -23.36
C GLY A 104 -16.20 9.00 -24.74
N PRO A 105 -17.01 9.92 -25.32
CA PRO A 105 -16.69 10.56 -26.60
C PRO A 105 -15.34 11.29 -26.62
N ALA A 106 -14.91 11.85 -25.49
CA ALA A 106 -13.59 12.49 -25.34
C ALA A 106 -12.45 11.46 -25.29
N ALA A 107 -12.69 10.30 -24.68
CA ALA A 107 -11.77 9.16 -24.62
C ALA A 107 -11.79 8.25 -25.87
N GLY A 108 -12.45 8.68 -26.96
CA GLY A 108 -12.51 7.94 -28.21
C GLY A 108 -13.45 6.74 -28.23
N ILE A 109 -14.31 6.56 -27.22
CA ILE A 109 -15.29 5.49 -27.14
C ILE A 109 -16.73 6.00 -27.37
N ARG A 110 -17.65 5.06 -27.58
CA ARG A 110 -19.09 5.28 -27.67
C ARG A 110 -19.80 4.23 -26.83
N VAL A 111 -20.82 4.68 -26.09
CA VAL A 111 -21.73 3.81 -25.33
C VAL A 111 -23.07 3.71 -26.06
N ASP A 112 -23.60 2.51 -26.22
CA ASP A 112 -24.93 2.29 -26.82
C ASP A 112 -26.08 2.40 -25.80
N GLY A 113 -27.32 2.16 -26.26
CA GLY A 113 -28.51 2.25 -25.42
C GLY A 113 -28.59 1.20 -24.31
N ASN A 114 -27.77 0.14 -24.39
CA ASN A 114 -27.73 -0.96 -23.43
C ASN A 114 -26.46 -0.89 -22.55
N GLY A 115 -25.70 0.20 -22.64
CA GLY A 115 -24.47 0.38 -21.85
C GLY A 115 -23.24 -0.32 -22.43
N ARG A 116 -23.29 -0.83 -23.67
CA ARG A 116 -22.14 -1.50 -24.29
C ARG A 116 -21.16 -0.47 -24.85
N VAL A 117 -19.88 -0.61 -24.50
CA VAL A 117 -18.79 0.25 -24.98
C VAL A 117 -18.23 -0.28 -26.30
N THR A 118 -18.05 0.62 -27.28
CA THR A 118 -17.32 0.38 -28.53
C THR A 118 -16.39 1.55 -28.85
N ALA A 119 -15.38 1.33 -29.68
CA ALA A 119 -14.57 2.43 -30.21
C ALA A 119 -15.44 3.34 -31.10
N ARG A 120 -15.24 4.65 -30.98
CA ARG A 120 -15.94 5.64 -31.81
C ARG A 120 -15.47 5.59 -33.27
N ASN A 121 -14.17 5.36 -33.45
CA ASN A 121 -13.52 5.19 -34.75
C ASN A 121 -12.63 3.93 -34.70
N PRO A 122 -13.20 2.73 -34.88
CA PRO A 122 -12.47 1.48 -34.69
C PRO A 122 -11.26 1.39 -35.63
N LEU A 123 -10.07 1.12 -35.07
CA LEU A 123 -8.85 0.93 -35.87
C LEU A 123 -8.99 -0.21 -36.89
N SER A 124 -9.76 -1.24 -36.56
CA SER A 124 -10.05 -2.37 -37.46
C SER A 124 -10.79 -1.98 -38.74
N GLU A 125 -11.50 -0.85 -38.74
CA GLU A 125 -12.24 -0.29 -39.89
C GLU A 125 -11.43 0.76 -40.65
N ASN A 126 -10.23 1.13 -40.18
CA ASN A 126 -9.35 2.10 -40.83
C ASN A 126 -8.27 1.38 -41.68
N GLU A 127 -8.43 1.41 -43.01
CA GLU A 127 -7.47 0.77 -43.94
C GLU A 127 -6.06 1.36 -43.86
N ALA A 128 -5.92 2.66 -43.55
CA ALA A 128 -4.61 3.31 -43.43
C ALA A 128 -3.87 2.87 -42.16
N ALA A 129 -4.59 2.65 -41.06
CA ALA A 129 -4.01 2.19 -39.79
C ALA A 129 -3.39 0.78 -39.91
N ARG A 130 -3.88 -0.07 -40.82
CA ARG A 130 -3.35 -1.42 -41.04
C ARG A 130 -1.94 -1.46 -41.62
N HIS A 131 -1.48 -0.33 -42.17
CA HIS A 131 -0.13 -0.19 -42.71
C HIS A 131 0.84 0.48 -41.73
N ASP A 132 0.38 0.80 -40.52
CA ASP A 132 1.20 1.33 -39.43
C ASP A 132 2.03 0.19 -38.80
N PRO A 133 3.36 0.36 -38.61
CA PRO A 133 4.19 -0.62 -37.92
C PRO A 133 3.66 -1.00 -36.52
N ASP A 134 3.01 -0.05 -35.83
CA ASP A 134 2.56 -0.19 -34.44
C ASP A 134 1.08 -0.61 -34.33
N TYR A 135 0.43 -0.93 -35.47
CA TYR A 135 -0.99 -1.27 -35.54
C TYR A 135 -1.43 -2.34 -34.52
N SER A 136 -0.56 -3.33 -34.26
CA SER A 136 -0.88 -4.42 -33.33
C SER A 136 -0.94 -3.96 -31.87
N GLU A 137 -0.14 -2.96 -31.50
CA GLU A 137 -0.09 -2.38 -30.17
C GLU A 137 -1.25 -1.39 -29.96
N LEU A 138 -1.47 -0.49 -30.91
CA LEU A 138 -2.60 0.44 -30.92
C LEU A 138 -3.95 -0.30 -30.81
N LEU A 139 -4.07 -1.48 -31.44
CA LEU A 139 -5.27 -2.30 -31.34
C LEU A 139 -5.42 -3.00 -29.97
N ARG A 140 -4.33 -3.31 -29.27
CA ARG A 140 -4.37 -3.78 -27.87
C ARG A 140 -4.77 -2.64 -26.93
N GLU A 141 -4.25 -1.43 -27.15
CA GLU A 141 -4.63 -0.24 -26.39
C GLU A 141 -6.10 0.12 -26.56
N GLU A 142 -6.62 0.12 -27.80
CA GLU A 142 -8.05 0.34 -28.06
C GLU A 142 -8.92 -0.67 -27.30
N LYS A 143 -8.54 -1.95 -27.31
CA LYS A 143 -9.24 -3.00 -26.54
C LYS A 143 -9.16 -2.78 -25.04
N ARG A 144 -7.98 -2.48 -24.50
CA ARG A 144 -7.79 -2.15 -23.07
C ARG A 144 -8.64 -0.95 -22.67
N ASN A 145 -8.69 0.08 -23.50
CA ASN A 145 -9.53 1.26 -23.29
C ASN A 145 -11.02 0.87 -23.25
N ILE A 146 -11.53 0.14 -24.26
CA ILE A 146 -12.92 -0.35 -24.30
C ILE A 146 -13.25 -1.18 -23.05
N GLU A 147 -12.40 -2.14 -22.68
CA GLU A 147 -12.61 -2.99 -21.51
C GLU A 147 -12.61 -2.20 -20.20
N SER A 148 -11.74 -1.20 -20.07
CA SER A 148 -11.68 -0.34 -18.87
C SER A 148 -12.95 0.49 -18.68
N TRP A 149 -13.48 1.07 -19.75
CA TRP A 149 -14.74 1.83 -19.70
C TRP A 149 -15.95 0.92 -19.51
N GLN A 150 -15.96 -0.28 -20.09
CA GLN A 150 -17.02 -1.25 -19.85
C GLN A 150 -17.07 -1.62 -18.36
N LYS A 151 -15.92 -1.94 -17.75
CA LYS A 151 -15.81 -2.21 -16.31
C LYS A 151 -16.31 -1.04 -15.45
N ARG A 152 -16.01 0.20 -15.84
CA ARG A 152 -16.49 1.39 -15.12
C ARG A 152 -18.02 1.52 -15.17
N ILE A 153 -18.63 1.26 -16.32
CA ILE A 153 -20.09 1.26 -16.46
C ILE A 153 -20.71 0.13 -15.63
N ASP A 154 -20.18 -1.09 -15.76
CA ASP A 154 -20.68 -2.26 -15.04
C ASP A 154 -20.63 -2.02 -13.52
N LEU A 155 -19.53 -1.45 -13.00
CA LEU A 155 -19.39 -1.10 -11.58
C LEU A 155 -20.45 -0.07 -11.12
N ILE A 156 -20.77 0.94 -11.92
CA ILE A 156 -21.82 1.92 -11.57
C ILE A 156 -23.20 1.24 -11.53
N VAL A 157 -23.46 0.31 -12.47
CA VAL A 157 -24.71 -0.45 -12.51
C VAL A 157 -24.83 -1.37 -11.29
N ASP A 158 -23.75 -2.06 -10.93
CA ASP A 158 -23.69 -2.96 -9.77
C ASP A 158 -23.86 -2.19 -8.45
N ASN A 159 -23.12 -1.10 -8.24
CA ASN A 159 -23.30 -0.25 -7.05
C ASN A 159 -24.73 0.29 -6.93
N CYS A 160 -25.38 0.60 -8.06
CA CYS A 160 -26.78 1.03 -8.07
C CYS A 160 -27.75 -0.12 -7.77
N ASN A 161 -27.42 -1.35 -8.15
CA ASN A 161 -28.18 -2.54 -7.76
C ASN A 161 -28.15 -2.76 -6.26
N ASP A 162 -26.98 -2.62 -5.63
CA ASP A 162 -26.84 -2.76 -4.18
C ASP A 162 -27.56 -1.66 -3.44
N THR A 163 -27.46 -0.42 -3.94
CA THR A 163 -28.23 0.73 -3.44
C THR A 163 -29.74 0.46 -3.48
N ASP A 164 -30.28 -0.08 -4.59
CA ASP A 164 -31.71 -0.40 -4.71
C ASP A 164 -32.15 -1.48 -3.71
N LEU A 165 -31.32 -2.51 -3.54
CA LEU A 165 -31.57 -3.59 -2.57
C LEU A 165 -31.50 -3.07 -1.13
N ALA A 166 -30.48 -2.29 -0.78
CA ALA A 166 -30.32 -1.69 0.53
C ALA A 166 -31.47 -0.72 0.85
N LEU A 167 -31.90 0.08 -0.13
CA LEU A 167 -33.04 0.99 -0.02
C LEU A 167 -34.31 0.21 0.31
N LYS A 168 -34.60 -0.85 -0.46
CA LYS A 168 -35.76 -1.72 -0.21
C LYS A 168 -35.69 -2.33 1.20
N ASN A 169 -34.60 -3.00 1.54
CA ASN A 169 -34.47 -3.71 2.81
C ASN A 169 -34.55 -2.75 3.99
N THR A 170 -33.96 -1.56 3.87
CA THR A 170 -34.00 -0.55 4.92
C THR A 170 -35.41 -0.01 5.14
N LEU A 171 -36.16 0.26 4.07
CA LEU A 171 -37.56 0.68 4.18
C LEU A 171 -38.42 -0.42 4.82
N GLU A 172 -38.23 -1.68 4.44
CA GLU A 172 -38.91 -2.83 5.04
C GLU A 172 -38.55 -3.01 6.54
N ALA A 173 -37.29 -2.77 6.92
CA ALA A 173 -36.82 -2.86 8.30
C ALA A 173 -37.28 -1.71 9.20
N ASN A 174 -37.55 -0.53 8.62
CA ASN A 174 -38.02 0.64 9.34
C ASN A 174 -39.54 0.68 9.52
N VAL A 175 -40.30 -0.01 8.67
CA VAL A 175 -41.77 0.00 8.69
C VAL A 175 -42.30 -1.41 8.94
N THR A 176 -42.22 -1.86 10.20
CA THR A 176 -42.48 -3.26 10.56
C THR A 176 -43.94 -3.58 10.92
N ASP A 177 -44.73 -2.59 11.35
CA ASP A 177 -46.14 -2.79 11.75
C ASP A 177 -47.05 -1.76 11.05
N ARG A 178 -48.32 -2.12 10.85
CA ARG A 178 -49.34 -1.23 10.24
C ARG A 178 -50.14 -0.43 11.27
N LYS A 179 -49.97 -0.71 12.56
CA LYS A 179 -50.83 -0.25 13.65
C LYS A 179 -50.07 0.46 14.77
N ASP A 180 -48.80 0.15 14.96
CA ASP A 180 -47.93 0.76 15.97
C ASP A 180 -46.71 1.40 15.30
N PHE A 181 -46.35 2.61 15.74
CA PHE A 181 -45.16 3.31 15.24
C PHE A 181 -43.92 2.92 16.04
N SER A 182 -42.75 2.96 15.41
CA SER A 182 -41.49 2.64 16.08
C SER A 182 -40.34 3.53 15.60
N ALA A 183 -39.30 3.65 16.43
CA ALA A 183 -38.07 4.28 16.00
C ALA A 183 -37.44 3.47 14.84
N PRO A 184 -36.84 4.14 13.84
CA PRO A 184 -36.26 3.44 12.70
C PRO A 184 -35.13 2.52 13.14
N THR A 185 -35.11 1.31 12.59
CA THR A 185 -34.04 0.32 12.79
C THR A 185 -32.73 0.83 12.19
N TYR A 186 -32.80 1.45 11.01
CA TYR A 186 -31.66 2.03 10.30
C TYR A 186 -31.97 3.47 9.88
N THR A 187 -30.95 4.31 9.98
CA THR A 187 -31.01 5.72 9.55
C THR A 187 -30.18 6.01 8.31
N LYS A 188 -29.37 5.03 7.88
CA LYS A 188 -28.55 5.05 6.68
C LYS A 188 -28.59 3.69 5.98
N LEU A 189 -28.36 3.66 4.67
CA LEU A 189 -28.27 2.42 3.89
C LEU A 189 -27.11 1.52 4.37
N ASP A 190 -25.94 2.10 4.61
CA ASP A 190 -24.73 1.40 5.09
C ASP A 190 -24.98 0.57 6.38
N GLN A 191 -25.89 1.01 7.24
CA GLN A 191 -26.22 0.30 8.47
C GLN A 191 -26.97 -1.02 8.19
N GLU A 192 -27.81 -1.05 7.16
CA GLU A 192 -28.47 -2.27 6.70
C GLU A 192 -27.46 -3.20 6.05
N GLU A 193 -26.60 -2.68 5.18
CA GLU A 193 -25.58 -3.48 4.49
C GLU A 193 -24.59 -4.11 5.47
N ALA A 194 -24.15 -3.34 6.47
CA ALA A 194 -23.31 -3.84 7.56
C ALA A 194 -24.02 -4.94 8.36
N ALA A 195 -25.31 -4.80 8.63
CA ALA A 195 -26.10 -5.82 9.33
C ALA A 195 -26.28 -7.09 8.47
N ARG A 196 -26.47 -6.93 7.16
CA ARG A 196 -26.57 -8.03 6.19
C ARG A 196 -25.24 -8.77 6.06
N ALA A 197 -24.13 -8.06 5.92
CA ALA A 197 -22.79 -8.62 5.92
C ALA A 197 -22.48 -9.37 7.23
N ALA A 198 -22.81 -8.78 8.39
CA ALA A 198 -22.64 -9.46 9.68
C ALA A 198 -23.52 -10.70 9.81
N ALA A 199 -24.73 -10.71 9.24
CA ALA A 199 -25.61 -11.88 9.22
C ALA A 199 -25.08 -13.01 8.31
N LEU A 200 -24.43 -12.67 7.18
CA LEU A 200 -23.71 -13.63 6.35
C LEU A 200 -22.51 -14.22 7.10
N ALA A 201 -21.68 -13.37 7.69
CA ALA A 201 -20.52 -13.79 8.49
C ALA A 201 -20.93 -14.67 9.70
N ALA A 202 -22.06 -14.38 10.33
CA ALA A 202 -22.58 -15.17 11.45
C ALA A 202 -22.92 -16.63 11.10
N LYS A 203 -22.99 -17.00 9.81
CA LYS A 203 -23.13 -18.40 9.36
C LYS A 203 -21.86 -19.22 9.57
N GLY A 204 -20.70 -18.58 9.76
CA GLY A 204 -19.42 -19.28 9.94
C GLY A 204 -19.14 -20.23 8.79
N ARG A 205 -18.77 -21.48 9.09
CA ARG A 205 -18.48 -22.51 8.08
C ARG A 205 -19.67 -22.94 7.23
N ASP A 206 -20.91 -22.67 7.67
CA ASP A 206 -22.10 -23.01 6.90
C ASP A 206 -22.36 -22.02 5.75
N ILE A 207 -21.53 -20.98 5.59
CA ILE A 207 -21.64 -20.02 4.49
C ILE A 207 -21.32 -20.69 3.16
N THR A 208 -22.30 -20.66 2.24
CA THR A 208 -22.13 -21.22 0.89
C THR A 208 -21.23 -20.33 0.03
N HIS A 209 -20.75 -20.85 -1.10
CA HIS A 209 -19.97 -20.09 -2.08
C HIS A 209 -20.65 -18.76 -2.48
N ALA A 210 -21.91 -18.83 -2.93
CA ALA A 210 -22.66 -17.64 -3.35
C ALA A 210 -22.88 -16.63 -2.22
N GLU A 211 -23.04 -17.09 -0.98
CA GLU A 211 -23.18 -16.21 0.19
C GLU A 211 -21.85 -15.59 0.61
N LEU A 212 -20.73 -16.29 0.44
CA LEU A 212 -19.40 -15.75 0.69
C LEU A 212 -19.00 -14.74 -0.39
N GLN A 213 -19.36 -14.98 -1.66
CA GLN A 213 -19.24 -13.97 -2.72
C GLN A 213 -20.05 -12.73 -2.39
N GLN A 214 -21.32 -12.88 -1.99
CA GLN A 214 -22.13 -11.75 -1.57
C GLN A 214 -21.53 -11.00 -0.38
N LEU A 215 -20.93 -11.70 0.59
CA LEU A 215 -20.23 -11.06 1.70
C LEU A 215 -18.99 -10.27 1.21
N ASN A 216 -18.21 -10.86 0.31
CA ASN A 216 -17.04 -10.21 -0.27
C ASN A 216 -17.40 -8.95 -1.05
N GLU A 217 -18.47 -8.99 -1.85
CA GLU A 217 -19.00 -7.82 -2.57
C GLU A 217 -19.37 -6.71 -1.57
N LEU A 218 -20.19 -7.01 -0.56
CA LEU A 218 -20.58 -6.02 0.45
C LEU A 218 -19.39 -5.38 1.17
N LEU A 219 -18.42 -6.19 1.59
CA LEU A 219 -17.22 -5.69 2.27
C LEU A 219 -16.35 -4.85 1.33
N LYS A 220 -16.20 -5.26 0.08
CA LYS A 220 -15.38 -4.58 -0.92
C LYS A 220 -15.96 -3.22 -1.28
N ASP A 221 -17.24 -3.17 -1.60
CA ASP A 221 -17.91 -1.95 -2.06
C ASP A 221 -18.00 -0.90 -0.94
N ASN A 222 -18.11 -1.37 0.31
CA ASN A 222 -18.13 -0.51 1.49
C ASN A 222 -16.77 -0.34 2.17
N SER A 223 -15.68 -0.78 1.57
CA SER A 223 -14.34 -0.75 2.19
C SER A 223 -13.86 0.64 2.62
N SER A 224 -14.44 1.72 2.06
CA SER A 224 -14.16 3.11 2.44
C SER A 224 -15.21 3.76 3.35
N SER A 225 -16.31 3.06 3.68
CA SER A 225 -17.37 3.58 4.55
C SER A 225 -17.08 3.26 6.02
N VAL A 226 -16.71 4.30 6.78
CA VAL A 226 -16.55 4.22 8.25
C VAL A 226 -17.84 3.76 8.93
N GLU A 227 -19.01 4.17 8.44
CA GLU A 227 -20.31 3.75 9.02
C GLU A 227 -20.51 2.24 8.85
N PHE A 228 -20.30 1.73 7.64
CA PHE A 228 -20.41 0.31 7.35
C PHE A 228 -19.39 -0.50 8.15
N SER A 229 -18.10 -0.13 8.09
CA SER A 229 -17.04 -0.92 8.72
C SER A 229 -17.21 -0.99 10.24
N LYS A 230 -17.55 0.14 10.90
CA LYS A 230 -17.90 0.16 12.34
C LYS A 230 -19.14 -0.67 12.63
N GLY A 231 -20.15 -0.60 11.77
CA GLY A 231 -21.39 -1.37 11.89
C GLY A 231 -21.15 -2.87 11.82
N PHE A 232 -20.38 -3.32 10.83
CA PHE A 232 -20.06 -4.72 10.57
C PHE A 232 -19.30 -5.33 11.75
N TYR A 233 -18.16 -4.72 12.11
CA TYR A 233 -17.36 -5.17 13.25
C TYR A 233 -18.12 -5.03 14.57
N GLY A 234 -18.88 -3.95 14.76
CA GLY A 234 -19.70 -3.72 15.94
C GLY A 234 -20.79 -4.78 16.16
N LYS A 235 -21.37 -5.35 15.09
CA LYS A 235 -22.38 -6.41 15.15
C LYS A 235 -21.79 -7.77 15.49
N LEU A 236 -20.60 -8.09 14.99
CA LEU A 236 -19.91 -9.34 15.30
C LEU A 236 -19.25 -9.28 16.69
N GLY A 237 -18.54 -8.20 16.98
CA GLY A 237 -17.61 -8.08 18.09
C GLY A 237 -16.23 -8.67 17.76
N PRO A 238 -15.18 -8.32 18.55
CA PRO A 238 -13.79 -8.66 18.22
C PRO A 238 -13.54 -10.16 18.20
N GLU A 239 -13.87 -10.87 19.26
CA GLU A 239 -13.67 -12.33 19.36
C GLU A 239 -14.34 -13.10 18.20
N LYS A 240 -15.60 -12.76 17.87
CA LYS A 240 -16.33 -13.43 16.78
C LYS A 240 -15.78 -13.08 15.40
N SER A 241 -15.25 -11.87 15.22
CA SER A 241 -14.62 -11.47 13.96
C SER A 241 -13.36 -12.29 13.72
N LEU A 242 -12.53 -12.46 14.75
CA LEU A 242 -11.35 -13.32 14.71
C LEU A 242 -11.75 -14.79 14.46
N ALA A 243 -12.71 -15.30 15.23
CA ALA A 243 -13.17 -16.68 15.08
C ALA A 243 -13.75 -16.96 13.68
N PHE A 244 -14.50 -16.03 13.11
CA PHE A 244 -15.04 -16.13 11.75
C PHE A 244 -13.93 -16.24 10.70
N PHE A 245 -12.94 -15.36 10.76
CA PHE A 245 -11.78 -15.42 9.86
C PHE A 245 -11.01 -16.74 10.01
N GLY A 246 -10.70 -17.16 11.24
CA GLY A 246 -9.98 -18.41 11.49
C GLY A 246 -10.75 -19.65 11.04
N GLN A 247 -12.07 -19.64 11.20
CA GLN A 247 -12.93 -20.72 10.75
C GLN A 247 -12.85 -20.92 9.23
N LEU A 248 -12.90 -19.84 8.46
CA LEU A 248 -12.88 -19.89 7.00
C LEU A 248 -11.47 -20.08 6.43
N SER A 249 -10.45 -19.53 7.07
CA SER A 249 -9.05 -19.74 6.67
C SER A 249 -8.66 -21.22 6.68
N MET A 250 -9.20 -21.98 7.64
CA MET A 250 -9.02 -23.44 7.74
C MET A 250 -10.02 -24.26 6.90
N ASP A 251 -11.01 -23.62 6.26
CA ASP A 251 -12.11 -24.26 5.52
C ASP A 251 -11.90 -24.13 4.00
N THR A 252 -10.64 -24.22 3.55
CA THR A 252 -10.23 -24.11 2.14
C THR A 252 -9.91 -25.47 1.51
N TYR A 253 -10.20 -26.57 2.22
CA TYR A 253 -9.83 -27.92 1.84
C TYR A 253 -11.03 -28.88 1.94
N GLU A 254 -11.25 -29.67 0.88
CA GLU A 254 -12.22 -30.75 0.84
C GLU A 254 -11.50 -32.11 0.79
N TYR A 255 -11.75 -33.00 1.76
CA TYR A 255 -11.08 -34.31 1.89
C TYR A 255 -9.54 -34.25 1.80
N GLY A 256 -8.93 -33.19 2.34
CA GLY A 256 -7.48 -33.00 2.35
C GLY A 256 -6.88 -32.51 1.02
N LYS A 257 -7.73 -32.10 0.07
CA LYS A 257 -7.32 -31.40 -1.16
C LYS A 257 -7.79 -29.97 -1.10
N VAL A 258 -6.95 -29.04 -1.54
CA VAL A 258 -7.34 -27.63 -1.67
C VAL A 258 -8.54 -27.52 -2.62
N ASP A 259 -9.56 -26.79 -2.20
CA ASP A 259 -10.63 -26.32 -3.07
C ASP A 259 -10.20 -24.94 -3.60
N PRO A 260 -9.83 -24.82 -4.89
CA PRO A 260 -9.33 -23.57 -5.44
C PRO A 260 -10.38 -22.45 -5.46
N GLU A 261 -11.66 -22.79 -5.59
CA GLU A 261 -12.75 -21.81 -5.61
C GLU A 261 -12.95 -21.25 -4.20
N ARG A 262 -13.04 -22.13 -3.21
CA ARG A 262 -13.14 -21.73 -1.80
C ARG A 262 -11.91 -20.97 -1.31
N LEU A 263 -10.70 -21.38 -1.71
CA LEU A 263 -9.47 -20.65 -1.37
C LEU A 263 -9.50 -19.23 -1.92
N LYS A 264 -9.91 -19.06 -3.19
CA LYS A 264 -10.02 -17.73 -3.81
C LYS A 264 -11.00 -16.84 -3.06
N ASP A 265 -12.17 -17.35 -2.70
CA ASP A 265 -13.17 -16.57 -1.94
C ASP A 265 -12.66 -16.17 -0.56
N VAL A 266 -11.90 -17.06 0.12
CA VAL A 266 -11.33 -16.80 1.44
C VAL A 266 -10.15 -15.83 1.38
N GLN A 267 -9.35 -15.85 0.30
CA GLN A 267 -8.32 -14.84 0.05
C GLN A 267 -8.94 -13.45 -0.17
N GLU A 268 -10.03 -13.38 -0.94
CA GLU A 268 -10.79 -12.14 -1.10
C GLU A 268 -11.41 -11.68 0.23
N LEU A 269 -11.91 -12.60 1.04
CA LEU A 269 -12.39 -12.31 2.39
C LEU A 269 -11.29 -11.74 3.29
N GLN A 270 -10.12 -12.38 3.33
CA GLN A 270 -8.97 -11.91 4.12
C GLN A 270 -8.66 -10.44 3.79
N ARG A 271 -8.57 -10.13 2.49
CA ARG A 271 -8.33 -8.76 2.02
C ARG A 271 -9.43 -7.80 2.44
N ASN A 272 -10.69 -8.16 2.20
CA ASN A 272 -11.82 -7.27 2.45
C ASN A 272 -12.09 -7.04 3.94
N LEU A 273 -11.83 -8.04 4.80
CA LEU A 273 -11.85 -7.87 6.25
C LEU A 273 -10.78 -6.87 6.69
N GLY A 274 -9.54 -7.02 6.20
CA GLY A 274 -8.44 -6.09 6.49
C GLY A 274 -8.76 -4.65 6.09
N LEU A 275 -9.19 -4.44 4.84
CA LEU A 275 -9.57 -3.11 4.34
C LEU A 275 -10.65 -2.44 5.20
N ASN A 276 -11.68 -3.19 5.62
CA ASN A 276 -12.72 -2.64 6.49
C ASN A 276 -12.21 -2.38 7.91
N LEU A 277 -11.31 -3.21 8.45
CA LEU A 277 -10.75 -2.98 9.79
C LEU A 277 -9.88 -1.73 9.79
N ALA A 278 -9.08 -1.55 8.73
CA ALA A 278 -8.30 -0.35 8.49
C ALA A 278 -9.19 0.90 8.45
N THR A 279 -10.26 0.89 7.65
CA THR A 279 -11.22 2.00 7.60
C THR A 279 -11.89 2.28 8.95
N ALA A 280 -12.26 1.25 9.70
CA ALA A 280 -12.81 1.41 11.05
C ALA A 280 -11.78 1.99 12.04
N SER A 281 -10.49 1.69 11.88
CA SER A 281 -9.41 2.15 12.77
C SER A 281 -9.20 3.67 12.77
N HIS A 282 -9.61 4.36 11.70
CA HIS A 282 -9.55 5.83 11.61
C HIS A 282 -10.64 6.52 12.46
N ASP A 283 -11.64 5.76 12.94
CA ASP A 283 -12.60 6.27 13.92
C ASP A 283 -12.07 6.15 15.34
N ARG A 284 -11.99 7.30 16.02
CA ARG A 284 -11.46 7.37 17.38
C ARG A 284 -12.22 6.49 18.38
N GLU A 285 -13.55 6.49 18.35
CA GLU A 285 -14.33 5.70 19.32
C GLU A 285 -14.17 4.20 19.09
N PHE A 286 -14.08 3.79 17.82
CA PHE A 286 -13.75 2.43 17.44
C PHE A 286 -12.37 2.05 18.00
N THR A 287 -11.33 2.84 17.72
CA THR A 287 -9.95 2.57 18.17
C THR A 287 -9.81 2.56 19.68
N ASP A 288 -10.40 3.52 20.39
CA ASP A 288 -10.38 3.60 21.86
C ASP A 288 -11.01 2.35 22.51
N LYS A 289 -11.98 1.71 21.83
CA LYS A 289 -12.68 0.51 22.33
C LYS A 289 -12.04 -0.80 21.86
N TRP A 290 -11.70 -0.90 20.57
CA TRP A 290 -11.22 -2.13 19.94
C TRP A 290 -9.74 -2.36 20.15
N GLY A 291 -8.90 -1.32 20.17
CA GLY A 291 -7.45 -1.47 20.33
C GLY A 291 -7.08 -2.25 21.61
N PRO A 292 -7.54 -1.83 22.80
CA PRO A 292 -7.28 -2.58 24.04
C PRO A 292 -7.87 -3.99 24.05
N GLU A 293 -9.08 -4.17 23.51
CA GLU A 293 -9.75 -5.47 23.51
C GLU A 293 -9.07 -6.47 22.57
N LEU A 294 -8.63 -6.03 21.38
CA LEU A 294 -7.84 -6.85 20.46
C LEU A 294 -6.46 -7.16 21.04
N ARG A 295 -5.83 -6.23 21.76
CA ARG A 295 -4.55 -6.53 22.41
C ARG A 295 -4.65 -7.60 23.49
N LYS A 296 -5.72 -7.51 24.28
CA LYS A 296 -6.05 -8.52 25.29
C LYS A 296 -6.32 -9.87 24.63
N LEU A 297 -7.27 -9.92 23.69
CA LEU A 297 -7.60 -11.14 22.94
C LEU A 297 -6.39 -11.71 22.18
N GLY A 298 -5.45 -10.84 21.79
CA GLY A 298 -4.22 -11.20 21.12
C GLY A 298 -3.41 -12.30 21.82
N THR A 299 -3.45 -12.30 23.16
CA THR A 299 -2.78 -13.28 24.02
C THR A 299 -3.71 -14.35 24.59
N GLU A 300 -5.00 -14.30 24.23
CA GLU A 300 -5.99 -15.31 24.59
C GLU A 300 -6.23 -16.27 23.42
N ARG A 301 -6.66 -17.50 23.75
CA ARG A 301 -6.99 -18.55 22.77
C ARG A 301 -8.42 -18.32 22.27
N VAL A 302 -8.60 -18.26 20.95
CA VAL A 302 -9.90 -18.10 20.29
C VAL A 302 -10.38 -19.47 19.76
N PRO A 303 -11.45 -20.06 20.32
CA PRO A 303 -11.95 -21.36 19.86
C PRO A 303 -12.57 -21.26 18.46
N LEU A 304 -12.10 -22.07 17.51
CA LEU A 304 -12.66 -22.09 16.14
C LEU A 304 -13.79 -23.11 15.97
N ALA A 305 -13.89 -24.08 16.88
CA ALA A 305 -14.94 -25.09 16.88
C ALA A 305 -15.40 -25.42 18.31
N LYS A 306 -16.54 -26.10 18.40
CA LYS A 306 -17.06 -26.56 19.69
C LYS A 306 -16.09 -27.56 20.32
N HIS A 307 -15.59 -27.25 21.52
CA HIS A 307 -14.55 -27.99 22.27
C HIS A 307 -13.12 -27.84 21.75
N ASP A 308 -12.84 -26.77 21.00
CA ASP A 308 -11.48 -26.39 20.63
C ASP A 308 -10.76 -25.70 21.80
N TYR A 309 -10.20 -26.49 22.71
CA TYR A 309 -9.46 -25.98 23.87
C TYR A 309 -8.02 -25.54 23.54
N GLY A 310 -7.57 -25.76 22.30
CA GLY A 310 -6.20 -25.48 21.82
C GLY A 310 -6.17 -24.54 20.62
N GLY A 311 -7.22 -23.73 20.43
CA GLY A 311 -7.35 -22.83 19.28
C GLY A 311 -6.20 -21.82 19.13
N PRO A 312 -6.12 -21.09 18.03
CA PRO A 312 -5.13 -20.04 17.85
C PRO A 312 -5.24 -18.91 18.87
N PHE A 313 -4.11 -18.25 19.09
CA PHE A 313 -4.12 -16.97 19.78
C PHE A 313 -4.79 -15.90 18.93
N GLY A 314 -5.39 -14.91 19.56
CA GLY A 314 -6.04 -13.81 18.86
C GLY A 314 -5.10 -13.08 17.89
N TYR A 315 -3.80 -12.95 18.21
CA TYR A 315 -2.85 -12.29 17.31
C TYR A 315 -2.54 -13.09 16.04
N GLN A 316 -2.61 -14.42 16.08
CA GLN A 316 -2.43 -15.23 14.87
C GLN A 316 -3.58 -15.00 13.89
N LEU A 317 -4.81 -14.86 14.41
CA LEU A 317 -5.99 -14.56 13.61
C LEU A 317 -6.03 -13.10 13.15
N LEU A 318 -5.71 -12.17 14.06
CA LEU A 318 -5.69 -10.75 13.79
C LEU A 318 -4.61 -10.42 12.76
N GLY A 319 -3.43 -11.03 12.89
CA GLY A 319 -2.34 -10.92 11.93
C GLY A 319 -2.79 -11.27 10.52
N GLY A 320 -3.52 -12.38 10.34
CA GLY A 320 -4.10 -12.74 9.04
C GLY A 320 -5.03 -11.67 8.45
N ILE A 321 -5.86 -11.01 9.26
CA ILE A 321 -6.75 -9.92 8.83
C ILE A 321 -5.94 -8.65 8.50
N MET A 322 -4.95 -8.32 9.34
CA MET A 322 -4.25 -7.03 9.30
C MET A 322 -3.23 -6.89 8.16
N ARG A 323 -2.96 -7.96 7.40
CA ARG A 323 -2.05 -7.93 6.24
C ARG A 323 -2.49 -7.00 5.11
N TYR A 324 -3.72 -6.50 5.15
CA TYR A 324 -4.27 -5.59 4.14
C TYR A 324 -4.90 -4.37 4.80
N GLY A 325 -4.71 -3.21 4.17
CA GLY A 325 -5.29 -1.94 4.56
C GLY A 325 -4.29 -1.00 5.23
N ASN A 326 -4.59 0.31 5.14
CA ASN A 326 -3.81 1.38 5.75
C ASN A 326 -4.44 1.78 7.09
N TYR A 327 -3.86 1.30 8.20
CA TYR A 327 -4.39 1.45 9.55
C TYR A 327 -3.95 2.78 10.19
N ASP A 328 -4.80 3.34 11.04
CA ASP A 328 -4.41 4.47 11.89
C ASP A 328 -3.30 4.06 12.87
N ALA A 329 -2.27 4.90 13.01
CA ALA A 329 -1.12 4.63 13.87
C ALA A 329 -1.50 4.38 15.34
N LYS A 330 -2.55 5.02 15.85
CA LYS A 330 -3.01 4.80 17.24
C LYS A 330 -3.71 3.47 17.44
N PHE A 331 -4.12 2.82 16.35
CA PHE A 331 -4.67 1.48 16.36
C PHE A 331 -3.57 0.43 16.17
N LEU A 332 -2.74 0.56 15.13
CA LEU A 332 -1.74 -0.43 14.75
C LEU A 332 -0.52 -0.46 15.69
N ASN A 333 0.10 0.68 15.99
CA ASN A 333 1.38 0.69 16.72
C ASN A 333 1.27 0.02 18.10
N PRO A 334 0.26 0.30 18.94
CA PRO A 334 0.13 -0.42 20.21
C PRO A 334 0.02 -1.95 20.08
N ILE A 335 -0.54 -2.44 18.98
CA ILE A 335 -0.65 -3.88 18.71
C ILE A 335 0.71 -4.43 18.28
N ALA A 336 1.36 -3.78 17.31
CA ALA A 336 2.67 -4.18 16.80
C ALA A 336 3.75 -4.15 17.91
N GLU A 337 3.77 -3.09 18.72
CA GLU A 337 4.70 -2.92 19.84
C GLU A 337 4.54 -4.02 20.89
N HIS A 338 3.29 -4.38 21.21
CA HIS A 338 3.00 -5.44 22.16
C HIS A 338 3.38 -6.82 21.60
N VAL A 339 3.12 -7.10 20.32
CA VAL A 339 3.57 -8.33 19.66
C VAL A 339 5.09 -8.46 19.70
N ALA A 340 5.83 -7.39 19.37
CA ALA A 340 7.28 -7.37 19.43
C ALA A 340 7.82 -7.62 20.85
N GLN A 341 7.22 -7.03 21.88
CA GLN A 341 7.62 -7.25 23.28
C GLN A 341 7.30 -8.66 23.77
N LEU A 342 6.20 -9.26 23.32
CA LEU A 342 5.90 -10.67 23.62
C LEU A 342 6.91 -11.60 22.95
N HIS A 343 7.25 -11.32 21.69
CA HIS A 343 8.26 -12.07 20.95
C HIS A 343 9.62 -12.02 21.65
N GLN A 344 10.05 -10.83 22.08
CA GLN A 344 11.28 -10.67 22.85
C GLN A 344 11.29 -11.49 24.15
N LYS A 345 10.13 -11.62 24.79
CA LYS A 345 10.00 -12.34 26.05
C LYS A 345 10.02 -13.86 25.86
N ASP A 346 9.35 -14.35 24.82
CA ASP A 346 9.21 -15.76 24.48
C ASP A 346 8.97 -15.90 22.96
N PRO A 347 10.04 -16.08 22.16
CA PRO A 347 9.94 -16.23 20.70
C PRO A 347 9.04 -17.40 20.26
N ASP A 348 8.86 -18.41 21.12
CA ASP A 348 8.06 -19.61 20.84
C ASP A 348 6.61 -19.50 21.35
N MET A 349 6.20 -18.35 21.93
CA MET A 349 4.88 -18.17 22.56
C MET A 349 3.73 -18.64 21.65
N PHE A 350 3.81 -18.32 20.36
CA PHE A 350 2.78 -18.61 19.37
C PHE A 350 2.99 -19.95 18.64
N ALA A 351 4.09 -20.67 18.87
CA ALA A 351 4.39 -21.94 18.20
C ALA A 351 3.52 -23.12 18.66
N GLY A 352 2.88 -23.03 19.83
CA GLY A 352 2.24 -24.16 20.49
C GLY A 352 1.06 -24.82 19.74
N ASN A 353 0.44 -24.14 18.78
CA ASN A 353 -0.62 -24.68 17.91
C ASN A 353 -0.15 -24.98 16.47
N LYS A 354 1.16 -24.87 16.21
CA LYS A 354 1.76 -25.18 14.92
C LYS A 354 1.57 -26.66 14.59
N MET A 355 1.00 -26.95 13.41
CA MET A 355 0.75 -28.31 12.96
C MET A 355 1.70 -28.68 11.83
N VAL A 356 2.70 -29.49 12.17
CA VAL A 356 3.71 -29.98 11.22
C VAL A 356 3.14 -31.11 10.36
N ASN A 357 3.41 -31.08 9.05
CA ASN A 357 2.89 -32.02 8.05
C ASN A 357 1.35 -32.01 7.97
N SER A 358 0.74 -30.87 8.30
CA SER A 358 -0.69 -30.63 8.08
C SER A 358 -0.99 -30.67 6.57
N PRO A 359 -2.07 -31.35 6.13
CA PRO A 359 -2.53 -31.22 4.75
C PRO A 359 -3.05 -29.80 4.44
N PHE A 360 -3.37 -29.01 5.48
CA PHE A 360 -3.79 -27.62 5.38
C PHE A 360 -2.55 -26.72 5.32
N LYS A 361 -2.37 -25.98 4.23
CA LYS A 361 -1.35 -24.94 4.11
C LYS A 361 -1.93 -23.60 4.57
N ASN A 362 -1.07 -22.82 5.21
CA ASN A 362 -1.28 -21.44 5.65
C ASN A 362 -2.59 -21.20 6.42
N PRO A 363 -2.82 -21.94 7.52
CA PRO A 363 -4.12 -22.01 8.19
C PRO A 363 -4.61 -20.68 8.78
N PHE A 364 -3.70 -19.72 9.02
CA PHE A 364 -4.03 -18.39 9.53
C PHE A 364 -3.64 -17.27 8.55
N ASN A 365 -3.09 -17.62 7.38
CA ASN A 365 -2.75 -16.68 6.32
C ASN A 365 -3.07 -17.27 4.94
N PRO A 366 -4.34 -17.28 4.50
CA PRO A 366 -4.75 -17.86 3.21
C PRO A 366 -4.01 -17.29 1.98
N SER A 367 -3.45 -16.07 2.06
CA SER A 367 -2.60 -15.51 1.02
C SER A 367 -1.32 -16.33 0.78
N GLY A 368 -0.77 -16.93 1.83
CA GLY A 368 0.51 -17.65 1.80
C GLY A 368 1.75 -16.79 1.60
N VAL A 369 1.61 -15.46 1.55
CA VAL A 369 2.72 -14.52 1.47
C VAL A 369 3.31 -14.31 2.86
N ASN A 370 4.63 -14.39 3.00
CA ASN A 370 5.38 -14.23 4.25
C ASN A 370 4.76 -14.95 5.44
N GLY A 371 4.67 -16.27 5.31
CA GLY A 371 4.37 -17.18 6.40
C GLY A 371 2.98 -17.80 6.39
N ALA A 372 2.83 -18.85 7.19
CA ALA A 372 1.59 -19.57 7.39
C ALA A 372 0.61 -18.86 8.36
N GLY A 373 1.07 -17.81 9.04
CA GLY A 373 0.30 -16.97 9.97
C GLY A 373 0.38 -17.45 11.42
N TYR A 374 1.34 -18.31 11.78
CA TYR A 374 1.58 -18.69 13.16
C TYR A 374 2.34 -17.61 13.93
N ASP A 375 3.27 -16.90 13.29
CA ASP A 375 4.04 -15.82 13.89
C ASP A 375 3.36 -14.47 13.61
N PRO A 376 2.78 -13.82 14.64
CA PRO A 376 2.16 -12.51 14.45
C PRO A 376 3.17 -11.39 14.18
N ALA A 377 4.46 -11.53 14.50
CA ALA A 377 5.45 -10.47 14.28
C ALA A 377 5.57 -10.10 12.80
N THR A 378 5.72 -11.10 11.93
CA THR A 378 5.73 -10.93 10.47
C THR A 378 4.45 -10.28 9.96
N ALA A 379 3.29 -10.67 10.49
CA ALA A 379 2.02 -10.08 10.08
C ALA A 379 1.87 -8.61 10.50
N MET A 380 2.43 -8.21 11.65
CA MET A 380 2.43 -6.82 12.08
C MET A 380 3.38 -5.95 11.25
N LEU A 381 4.55 -6.47 10.88
CA LEU A 381 5.46 -5.80 9.95
C LEU A 381 4.80 -5.56 8.59
N GLU A 382 4.04 -6.53 8.08
CA GLU A 382 3.27 -6.37 6.84
C GLU A 382 2.14 -5.34 6.96
N ALA A 383 1.46 -5.31 8.09
CA ALA A 383 0.47 -4.27 8.37
C ALA A 383 1.11 -2.87 8.39
N LEU A 384 2.33 -2.75 8.95
CA LEU A 384 3.12 -1.51 8.92
C LEU A 384 3.55 -1.16 7.50
N GLY A 385 4.00 -2.13 6.69
CA GLY A 385 4.33 -1.93 5.28
C GLY A 385 3.16 -1.41 4.43
N ASN A 386 1.92 -1.65 4.87
CA ASN A 386 0.72 -1.09 4.24
C ASN A 386 0.25 0.25 4.84
N SER A 387 0.86 0.70 5.95
CA SER A 387 0.40 1.81 6.78
C SER A 387 1.52 2.83 7.05
N PRO A 388 1.86 3.72 6.10
CA PRO A 388 3.06 4.56 6.16
C PRO A 388 3.18 5.43 7.41
N GLU A 389 2.09 6.09 7.80
CA GLU A 389 2.08 6.92 9.02
C GLU A 389 2.25 6.11 10.31
N ALA A 390 1.79 4.86 10.32
CA ALA A 390 1.98 3.94 11.44
C ALA A 390 3.43 3.45 11.50
N ALA A 391 3.97 3.01 10.35
CA ALA A 391 5.36 2.54 10.20
C ALA A 391 6.38 3.63 10.58
N LYS A 392 6.21 4.84 10.05
CA LYS A 392 7.05 6.00 10.39
C LYS A 392 7.14 6.20 11.90
N LYS A 393 5.99 6.25 12.58
CA LYS A 393 5.94 6.41 14.05
C LYS A 393 6.48 5.20 14.80
N PHE A 394 6.29 3.99 14.29
CA PHE A 394 6.77 2.78 14.93
C PHE A 394 8.31 2.74 15.01
N PHE A 395 9.00 3.26 14.00
CA PHE A 395 10.47 3.34 13.99
C PHE A 395 11.04 4.66 14.54
N ALA A 396 10.26 5.75 14.53
CA ALA A 396 10.70 7.06 15.02
C ALA A 396 10.38 7.32 16.50
N ASP A 397 9.21 6.90 16.98
CA ASP A 397 8.76 7.19 18.35
C ASP A 397 9.41 6.24 19.37
N PRO A 398 9.65 6.70 20.62
CA PRO A 398 10.08 5.82 21.70
C PRO A 398 9.07 4.71 21.99
N PRO A 399 9.49 3.45 22.18
CA PRO A 399 8.60 2.34 22.48
C PRO A 399 7.77 2.52 23.76
N THR A 400 6.51 2.10 23.73
CA THR A 400 5.63 2.05 24.91
C THR A 400 5.73 0.68 25.58
N ALA A 401 5.96 0.63 26.90
CA ALA A 401 5.97 -0.66 27.62
C ALA A 401 4.56 -1.26 27.79
N TYR A 402 4.42 -2.57 27.54
CA TYR A 402 3.18 -3.32 27.74
C TYR A 402 3.34 -4.48 28.73
N ASN A 403 2.25 -4.83 29.42
CA ASN A 403 2.13 -6.09 30.16
C ASN A 403 1.67 -7.21 29.21
N GLU A 404 1.83 -8.48 29.61
CA GLU A 404 1.38 -9.63 28.81
C GLU A 404 -0.11 -9.58 28.44
N ASP A 405 -0.97 -8.95 29.25
CA ASP A 405 -2.40 -8.83 28.98
C ASP A 405 -2.75 -7.70 27.99
N GLY A 406 -1.74 -7.02 27.42
CA GLY A 406 -1.90 -5.92 26.46
C GLY A 406 -2.23 -4.56 27.07
N THR A 407 -2.21 -4.43 28.40
CA THR A 407 -2.34 -3.15 29.09
C THR A 407 -1.01 -2.38 29.10
N VAL A 408 -1.08 -1.05 29.02
CA VAL A 408 0.12 -0.19 29.06
C VAL A 408 0.74 -0.23 30.47
N ASN A 409 2.05 -0.44 30.54
CA ASN A 409 2.82 -0.39 31.76
C ASN A 409 3.48 0.99 31.95
N HIS A 410 2.75 1.94 32.53
CA HIS A 410 3.23 3.30 32.76
C HIS A 410 4.45 3.43 33.70
N GLY A 411 4.86 2.35 34.37
CA GLY A 411 5.97 2.34 35.31
C GLY A 411 7.27 1.72 34.77
N ALA A 412 7.28 1.28 33.51
CA ALA A 412 8.40 0.60 32.89
C ALA A 412 8.76 1.22 31.54
N THR A 413 9.98 0.94 31.08
CA THR A 413 10.40 1.08 29.69
C THR A 413 10.22 -0.25 28.98
N ALA A 414 10.03 -0.25 27.67
CA ALA A 414 9.97 -1.49 26.90
C ALA A 414 11.29 -2.25 27.05
N ASP A 415 11.22 -3.55 27.27
CA ASP A 415 12.37 -4.45 27.28
C ASP A 415 12.48 -5.10 25.90
N LEU A 416 13.37 -4.57 25.05
CA LEU A 416 13.64 -5.06 23.71
C LEU A 416 14.94 -5.88 23.66
N GLY A 417 15.47 -6.29 24.82
CA GLY A 417 16.70 -7.07 24.90
C GLY A 417 17.96 -6.25 24.68
N LYS A 418 18.98 -6.92 24.13
CA LYS A 418 20.33 -6.38 23.97
C LYS A 418 20.91 -6.71 22.60
N ASP A 419 21.73 -5.81 22.10
CA ASP A 419 22.44 -5.98 20.84
C ASP A 419 23.65 -6.95 20.95
N LYS A 420 24.43 -7.02 19.88
CA LYS A 420 25.63 -7.87 19.82
C LYS A 420 26.73 -7.45 20.80
N ASP A 421 26.80 -6.16 21.14
CA ASP A 421 27.76 -5.56 22.06
C ASP A 421 27.29 -5.60 23.54
N GLY A 422 26.03 -5.97 23.76
CA GLY A 422 25.43 -6.12 25.09
C GLY A 422 24.78 -4.85 25.63
N GLU A 423 24.64 -3.83 24.79
CA GLU A 423 23.92 -2.59 25.05
C GLU A 423 22.40 -2.82 24.92
N ALA A 424 21.61 -2.03 25.63
CA ALA A 424 20.16 -2.18 25.62
C ALA A 424 19.57 -1.64 24.32
N ILE A 425 18.68 -2.42 23.71
CA ILE A 425 17.93 -1.98 22.52
C ILE A 425 16.77 -1.10 22.97
N ASP A 426 16.64 0.09 22.38
CA ASP A 426 15.65 1.10 22.76
C ASP A 426 14.69 1.49 21.63
N ASN A 427 14.84 0.89 20.44
CA ASN A 427 14.03 1.17 19.26
C ASN A 427 13.76 -0.12 18.45
N TYR A 428 12.74 -0.07 17.60
CA TYR A 428 12.31 -1.25 16.85
C TYR A 428 13.15 -1.57 15.61
N LEU A 429 13.88 -0.59 15.05
CA LEU A 429 14.82 -0.86 13.96
C LEU A 429 15.96 -1.75 14.44
N ASP A 430 16.51 -1.48 15.62
CA ASP A 430 17.56 -2.31 16.21
C ASP A 430 17.04 -3.64 16.77
N PHE A 431 15.79 -3.67 17.23
CA PHE A 431 15.14 -4.91 17.68
C PHE A 431 14.98 -5.94 16.56
N PHE A 432 14.35 -5.55 15.45
CA PHE A 432 14.17 -6.43 14.30
C PHE A 432 15.46 -6.59 13.48
N GLY A 433 16.31 -5.57 13.49
CA GLY A 433 17.62 -5.58 12.85
C GLY A 433 18.73 -6.24 13.68
N ASN A 434 18.39 -7.12 14.62
CA ASN A 434 19.35 -7.82 15.48
C ASN A 434 19.70 -9.19 14.88
N GLU A 435 20.98 -9.47 14.67
CA GLU A 435 21.49 -10.77 14.19
C GLU A 435 21.04 -11.97 15.08
N LYS A 436 20.71 -11.70 16.35
CA LYS A 436 20.24 -12.71 17.32
C LYS A 436 18.73 -12.78 17.42
N TRP A 437 17.99 -12.18 16.50
CA TRP A 437 16.54 -12.28 16.48
C TRP A 437 16.15 -13.74 16.20
N GLU A 438 15.51 -14.39 17.17
CA GLU A 438 15.10 -15.79 17.09
C GLU A 438 13.64 -15.88 16.63
N SER A 439 13.30 -16.83 15.77
CA SER A 439 11.91 -17.22 15.51
C SER A 439 11.81 -18.68 15.14
N PHE A 440 10.60 -19.24 15.27
CA PHE A 440 10.28 -20.57 14.80
C PHE A 440 9.83 -20.51 13.32
N PRO A 441 10.13 -21.52 12.49
CA PRO A 441 9.74 -21.52 11.09
C PRO A 441 8.22 -21.37 10.88
N ASP A 442 7.71 -20.26 10.35
CA ASP A 442 6.27 -20.04 10.13
C ASP A 442 5.76 -20.77 8.87
N VAL A 443 5.92 -22.09 8.87
CA VAL A 443 5.55 -23.02 7.79
C VAL A 443 4.94 -24.32 8.32
N ASN A 444 4.16 -24.99 7.48
CA ASN A 444 3.41 -26.22 7.83
C ASN A 444 4.17 -27.52 7.54
N SER A 445 5.45 -27.44 7.19
CA SER A 445 6.22 -28.54 6.61
C SER A 445 7.53 -28.79 7.34
N LEU A 446 8.09 -29.99 7.16
CA LEU A 446 9.48 -30.34 7.49
C LEU A 446 10.37 -30.36 6.25
N ASP A 447 9.85 -29.94 5.10
CA ASP A 447 10.64 -29.80 3.90
C ASP A 447 11.75 -28.76 4.14
N GLN A 448 12.99 -29.18 3.95
CA GLN A 448 14.16 -28.37 4.27
C GLN A 448 14.16 -27.04 3.50
N LYS A 449 13.68 -27.04 2.25
CA LYS A 449 13.61 -25.84 1.43
C LYS A 449 12.53 -24.89 1.92
N GLU A 450 11.36 -25.39 2.32
CA GLU A 450 10.31 -24.56 2.94
C GLU A 450 10.77 -24.00 4.30
N LEU A 451 11.58 -24.74 5.07
CA LEU A 451 12.15 -24.25 6.33
C LEU A 451 13.21 -23.16 6.12
N GLU A 452 14.12 -23.35 5.16
CA GLU A 452 15.12 -22.35 4.79
C GLU A 452 14.44 -21.07 4.27
N ALA A 453 13.48 -21.19 3.36
CA ALA A 453 12.71 -20.06 2.85
C ALA A 453 11.84 -19.36 3.91
N SER A 454 11.63 -19.97 5.08
CA SER A 454 10.90 -19.31 6.17
C SER A 454 11.73 -18.26 6.90
N LEU A 455 13.06 -18.35 6.82
CA LEU A 455 13.97 -17.37 7.40
C LEU A 455 13.85 -15.99 6.73
N ASP A 456 13.48 -15.99 5.45
CA ASP A 456 13.31 -14.78 4.64
C ASP A 456 12.02 -14.00 4.97
N GLN A 457 11.06 -14.61 5.67
CA GLN A 457 9.72 -14.02 5.83
C GLN A 457 9.69 -12.79 6.73
N MET A 458 10.42 -12.79 7.85
CA MET A 458 10.51 -11.63 8.73
C MET A 458 11.33 -10.50 8.08
N PRO A 459 12.54 -10.77 7.52
CA PRO A 459 13.30 -9.72 6.85
C PRO A 459 12.53 -9.08 5.68
N ASP A 460 11.89 -9.85 4.81
CA ASP A 460 11.07 -9.32 3.71
C ASP A 460 9.96 -8.38 4.24
N ALA A 461 9.23 -8.81 5.27
CA ALA A 461 8.21 -7.99 5.92
C ALA A 461 8.79 -6.73 6.60
N LEU A 462 9.99 -6.82 7.20
CA LEU A 462 10.71 -5.67 7.75
C LEU A 462 11.11 -4.68 6.63
N GLY A 463 11.54 -5.18 5.48
CA GLY A 463 11.79 -4.42 4.26
C GLY A 463 10.58 -3.58 3.86
N HIS A 464 9.41 -4.22 3.74
CA HIS A 464 8.15 -3.51 3.45
C HIS A 464 7.80 -2.44 4.49
N ALA A 465 7.96 -2.76 5.79
CA ALA A 465 7.69 -1.82 6.87
C ALA A 465 8.61 -0.58 6.79
N LEU A 466 9.90 -0.79 6.49
CA LEU A 466 10.87 0.29 6.35
C LEU A 466 10.67 1.10 5.06
N GLU A 467 10.30 0.46 3.95
CA GLU A 467 9.90 1.16 2.72
C GLU A 467 8.76 2.14 3.02
N ALA A 468 7.71 1.68 3.69
CA ALA A 468 6.58 2.52 4.06
C ALA A 468 6.95 3.64 5.04
N ALA A 469 7.81 3.35 6.03
CA ALA A 469 8.27 4.32 7.01
C ALA A 469 9.15 5.42 6.41
N THR A 470 10.00 5.09 5.45
CA THR A 470 10.98 6.02 4.86
C THR A 470 10.44 6.78 3.66
N LEU A 471 9.57 6.17 2.85
CA LEU A 471 9.07 6.77 1.61
C LEU A 471 7.69 7.42 1.76
N GLY A 472 6.96 7.10 2.83
CA GLY A 472 5.66 7.71 3.15
C GLY A 472 4.47 7.17 2.35
N TYR A 473 4.66 6.13 1.54
CA TYR A 473 3.61 5.41 0.81
C TYR A 473 3.69 3.89 1.06
N PRO A 474 2.60 3.12 0.88
CA PRO A 474 2.63 1.67 1.14
C PRO A 474 3.62 0.93 0.26
N ALA A 475 4.29 -0.09 0.80
CA ALA A 475 5.30 -0.85 0.08
C ALA A 475 4.78 -1.40 -1.26
N GLY A 476 5.56 -1.23 -2.33
CA GLY A 476 5.20 -1.63 -3.70
C GLY A 476 4.05 -0.82 -4.34
N HIS A 477 3.58 0.25 -3.69
CA HIS A 477 2.52 1.12 -4.17
C HIS A 477 2.97 2.59 -4.17
N PRO A 478 3.91 2.99 -5.05
CA PRO A 478 4.42 4.35 -5.10
C PRO A 478 3.31 5.38 -5.33
N ASP A 479 3.36 6.47 -4.58
CA ASP A 479 2.43 7.59 -4.67
C ASP A 479 3.20 8.90 -4.85
N ALA A 480 3.17 9.46 -6.07
CA ALA A 480 3.84 10.71 -6.39
C ALA A 480 3.24 11.94 -5.69
N GLY A 481 2.08 11.81 -5.04
CA GLY A 481 1.48 12.86 -4.22
C GLY A 481 2.04 12.95 -2.81
N VAL A 482 2.84 11.97 -2.37
CA VAL A 482 3.43 11.95 -1.02
C VAL A 482 4.61 12.91 -0.92
N VAL A 483 4.65 13.64 0.19
CA VAL A 483 5.75 14.54 0.55
C VAL A 483 6.39 14.01 1.83
N ARG A 484 7.67 13.64 1.78
CA ARG A 484 8.44 13.17 2.95
C ARG A 484 8.63 14.29 3.96
N ASP A 485 8.64 13.94 5.24
CA ASP A 485 8.95 14.83 6.36
C ASP A 485 10.22 14.42 7.13
N ALA A 486 10.53 15.14 8.21
CA ALA A 486 11.74 14.91 9.01
C ALA A 486 11.77 13.53 9.68
N ASP A 487 10.62 12.95 10.02
CA ASP A 487 10.58 11.63 10.64
C ASP A 487 10.86 10.56 9.58
N ASN A 488 10.37 10.73 8.34
CA ASN A 488 10.74 9.86 7.22
C ASN A 488 12.26 9.85 6.99
N ALA A 489 12.87 11.04 6.88
CA ALA A 489 14.30 11.21 6.65
C ALA A 489 15.14 10.65 7.81
N ALA A 490 14.71 10.86 9.06
CA ALA A 490 15.40 10.33 10.24
C ALA A 490 15.39 8.79 10.28
N VAL A 491 14.29 8.14 9.88
CA VAL A 491 14.26 6.67 9.77
C VAL A 491 15.21 6.21 8.66
N MET A 492 15.21 6.88 7.50
CA MET A 492 16.09 6.51 6.39
C MET A 492 17.58 6.65 6.76
N GLN A 493 17.96 7.73 7.45
CA GLN A 493 19.33 7.90 7.93
C GLN A 493 19.77 6.71 8.79
N LYS A 494 18.95 6.30 9.77
CA LYS A 494 19.26 5.14 10.62
C LYS A 494 19.36 3.84 9.83
N VAL A 495 18.53 3.65 8.81
CA VAL A 495 18.59 2.48 7.91
C VAL A 495 19.92 2.46 7.14
N MET A 496 20.33 3.60 6.56
CA MET A 496 21.61 3.71 5.85
C MET A 496 22.80 3.46 6.77
N GLU A 497 22.78 4.03 7.97
CA GLU A 497 23.84 3.84 8.97
C GLU A 497 23.95 2.37 9.40
N LYS A 498 22.83 1.71 9.68
CA LYS A 498 22.81 0.31 10.16
C LYS A 498 23.29 -0.67 9.09
N TYR A 499 22.69 -0.66 7.91
CA TYR A 499 23.02 -1.62 6.85
C TYR A 499 24.26 -1.22 6.04
N GLY A 500 24.65 0.05 6.04
CA GLY A 500 25.95 0.48 5.54
C GLY A 500 27.08 0.01 6.43
N ALA A 501 26.94 0.09 7.76
CA ALA A 501 28.01 -0.30 8.69
C ALA A 501 28.18 -1.82 8.87
N ASP A 502 27.15 -2.62 8.53
CA ASP A 502 27.15 -4.07 8.72
C ASP A 502 26.59 -4.79 7.47
N PRO A 503 27.38 -4.93 6.39
CA PRO A 503 26.97 -5.65 5.19
C PRO A 503 26.69 -7.14 5.47
N GLY A 504 27.40 -7.75 6.44
CA GLY A 504 27.20 -9.13 6.87
C GLY A 504 25.82 -9.37 7.46
N LEU A 505 25.30 -8.40 8.24
CA LEU A 505 23.91 -8.46 8.73
C LEU A 505 22.90 -8.59 7.58
N LEU A 506 23.06 -7.80 6.51
CA LEU A 506 22.18 -7.90 5.35
C LEU A 506 22.37 -9.25 4.66
N LYS A 507 23.61 -9.67 4.41
CA LYS A 507 23.88 -10.89 3.64
C LYS A 507 23.48 -12.17 4.36
N GLU A 508 23.78 -12.29 5.65
CA GLU A 508 23.62 -13.53 6.41
C GLU A 508 22.23 -13.68 7.04
N HIS A 509 21.58 -12.56 7.39
CA HIS A 509 20.35 -12.59 8.16
C HIS A 509 19.16 -11.96 7.46
N HIS A 510 19.37 -10.90 6.65
CA HIS A 510 18.28 -10.11 6.09
C HIS A 510 18.30 -10.03 4.56
N GLU A 511 18.84 -11.01 3.83
CA GLU A 511 19.06 -10.88 2.39
C GLU A 511 17.74 -10.59 1.62
N ALA A 512 16.61 -11.10 2.13
CA ALA A 512 15.30 -10.90 1.53
C ALA A 512 14.82 -9.44 1.52
N MET A 513 15.35 -8.53 2.34
CA MET A 513 14.99 -7.10 2.28
C MET A 513 15.91 -6.24 1.42
N ALA A 514 16.90 -6.84 0.74
CA ALA A 514 17.84 -6.10 -0.09
C ALA A 514 17.13 -5.31 -1.20
N ASP A 515 16.05 -5.86 -1.78
CA ASP A 515 15.25 -5.17 -2.78
C ASP A 515 14.60 -3.89 -2.22
N SER A 516 14.00 -3.97 -1.03
CA SER A 516 13.40 -2.86 -0.30
C SER A 516 14.43 -1.79 0.04
N LEU A 517 15.65 -2.16 0.44
CA LEU A 517 16.77 -1.23 0.62
C LEU A 517 17.16 -0.53 -0.69
N GLY A 518 17.11 -1.24 -1.81
CA GLY A 518 17.25 -0.66 -3.14
C GLY A 518 16.16 0.35 -3.49
N VAL A 519 14.89 0.04 -3.18
CA VAL A 519 13.75 0.96 -3.38
C VAL A 519 13.89 2.21 -2.50
N MET A 520 14.27 2.04 -1.24
CA MET A 520 14.56 3.16 -0.34
C MET A 520 15.73 4.01 -0.84
N GLY A 521 16.82 3.39 -1.29
CA GLY A 521 17.96 4.08 -1.89
C GLY A 521 17.59 4.87 -3.15
N ALA A 522 16.74 4.30 -4.01
CA ALA A 522 16.22 4.99 -5.19
C ALA A 522 15.33 6.19 -4.83
N GLY A 523 14.49 6.06 -3.79
CA GLY A 523 13.66 7.16 -3.29
C GLY A 523 14.48 8.31 -2.70
N TYR A 524 15.65 8.03 -2.12
CA TYR A 524 16.58 9.00 -1.53
C TYR A 524 17.82 9.27 -2.40
N ILE A 525 17.74 9.02 -3.71
CA ILE A 525 18.89 9.18 -4.62
C ILE A 525 19.37 10.64 -4.70
N ASP A 526 18.46 11.59 -4.47
CA ASP A 526 18.75 13.00 -4.31
C ASP A 526 19.65 13.29 -3.10
N ASP A 527 19.33 12.72 -1.94
CA ASP A 527 20.10 12.86 -0.71
C ASP A 527 21.44 12.14 -0.77
N ILE A 528 21.51 10.97 -1.42
CA ILE A 528 22.77 10.26 -1.68
C ILE A 528 23.71 11.14 -2.50
N ASN A 529 23.21 11.75 -3.58
CA ASN A 529 24.00 12.62 -4.44
C ASN A 529 24.39 13.94 -3.73
N TRP A 530 23.50 14.49 -2.89
CA TRP A 530 23.79 15.66 -2.08
C TRP A 530 24.89 15.38 -1.04
N ALA A 531 24.84 14.23 -0.36
CA ALA A 531 25.87 13.76 0.55
C ALA A 531 27.21 13.60 -0.16
N LEU A 532 27.28 12.97 -1.34
CA LEU A 532 28.51 12.87 -2.14
C LEU A 532 29.05 14.25 -2.56
N ALA A 533 28.16 15.22 -2.78
CA ALA A 533 28.47 16.64 -2.95
C ALA A 533 28.78 17.39 -1.64
N LYS A 534 28.95 16.67 -0.53
CA LYS A 534 29.31 17.14 0.81
C LYS A 534 28.24 17.99 1.51
N ASN A 535 26.97 17.76 1.19
CA ASN A 535 25.85 18.57 1.68
C ASN A 535 26.07 20.07 1.43
N ASP A 536 26.74 20.40 0.32
CA ASP A 536 26.96 21.78 -0.07
C ASP A 536 25.60 22.42 -0.41
N PRO A 537 25.17 23.50 0.28
CA PRO A 537 23.90 24.16 0.02
C PRO A 537 23.83 24.81 -1.37
N ASP A 538 24.98 25.03 -2.03
CA ASP A 538 25.04 25.55 -3.39
C ASP A 538 25.12 24.43 -4.46
N SER A 539 25.06 23.16 -4.04
CA SER A 539 25.05 21.99 -4.93
C SER A 539 23.80 21.93 -5.80
N VAL A 540 23.90 21.29 -6.96
CA VAL A 540 22.75 20.97 -7.84
C VAL A 540 21.77 19.97 -7.22
N PHE A 541 22.23 19.25 -6.19
CA PHE A 541 21.44 18.26 -5.45
C PHE A 541 20.87 18.81 -4.14
N ALA A 542 21.19 20.07 -3.80
CA ALA A 542 20.73 20.66 -2.55
C ALA A 542 19.19 20.74 -2.52
N PRO A 543 18.57 20.44 -1.37
CA PRO A 543 17.11 20.40 -1.27
C PRO A 543 16.49 21.78 -1.52
N GLY A 544 15.34 21.76 -2.21
CA GLY A 544 14.59 22.95 -2.60
C GLY A 544 13.61 23.43 -1.52
N GLU A 545 12.31 23.43 -1.84
CA GLU A 545 11.27 24.01 -0.98
C GLU A 545 10.89 23.16 0.25
N ASN A 546 11.30 21.89 0.32
CA ASN A 546 10.97 20.96 1.42
C ASN A 546 12.21 20.38 2.13
N PRO A 547 13.10 21.21 2.72
CA PRO A 547 14.35 20.73 3.31
C PRO A 547 14.17 19.72 4.45
N ASP A 548 13.05 19.77 5.17
CA ASP A 548 12.77 18.86 6.29
C ASP A 548 12.58 17.40 5.82
N GLY A 549 12.21 17.16 4.56
CA GLY A 549 12.05 15.82 3.98
C GLY A 549 13.33 15.20 3.43
N HIS A 550 14.49 15.83 3.67
CA HIS A 550 15.81 15.42 3.20
C HIS A 550 16.76 15.14 4.36
N ILE A 551 17.72 14.24 4.16
CA ILE A 551 18.72 13.87 5.16
C ILE A 551 19.90 14.84 5.07
N ASP A 552 20.14 15.63 6.12
CA ASP A 552 21.24 16.61 6.15
C ASP A 552 22.58 16.05 6.66
N PHE A 553 22.58 14.84 7.24
CA PHE A 553 23.72 14.14 7.86
C PHE A 553 24.64 15.05 8.70
N ALA A 554 24.12 16.13 9.30
CA ALA A 554 24.94 17.10 10.00
C ALA A 554 25.49 16.55 11.32
N ASP A 555 24.84 15.52 11.86
CA ASP A 555 25.18 14.81 13.09
C ASP A 555 26.16 13.65 12.90
N THR A 556 26.48 13.26 11.65
CA THR A 556 27.48 12.21 11.37
C THR A 556 28.90 12.66 11.71
N ALA A 557 29.81 11.70 11.88
CA ALA A 557 31.21 11.99 12.25
C ALA A 557 31.95 12.87 11.22
N ASP A 558 31.62 12.76 9.94
CA ASP A 558 32.18 13.58 8.86
C ASP A 558 31.36 14.86 8.57
N GLY A 559 30.18 15.01 9.19
CA GLY A 559 29.29 16.17 9.10
C GLY A 559 28.71 16.42 7.70
N ASN A 560 28.73 15.39 6.83
CA ASN A 560 28.17 15.46 5.48
C ASN A 560 27.66 14.10 4.97
N GLY A 561 27.65 13.06 5.81
CA GLY A 561 27.09 11.75 5.46
C GLY A 561 27.84 10.95 4.41
N ARG A 562 28.98 11.42 3.87
CA ARG A 562 29.68 10.70 2.79
C ARG A 562 30.12 9.32 3.18
N SER A 563 30.60 9.13 4.41
CA SER A 563 30.94 7.79 4.87
C SER A 563 29.72 6.88 4.91
N VAL A 564 28.57 7.41 5.35
CA VAL A 564 27.32 6.64 5.47
C VAL A 564 26.81 6.22 4.11
N VAL A 565 26.63 7.16 3.17
CA VAL A 565 26.09 6.83 1.83
C VAL A 565 27.04 5.96 1.02
N ARG A 566 28.36 6.10 1.21
CA ARG A 566 29.35 5.23 0.56
C ARG A 566 29.26 3.79 1.05
N SER A 567 29.23 3.60 2.38
CA SER A 567 29.06 2.29 2.97
C SER A 567 27.72 1.67 2.58
N PHE A 568 26.66 2.47 2.52
CA PHE A 568 25.34 2.01 2.06
C PHE A 568 25.36 1.58 0.58
N LEU A 569 25.87 2.41 -0.34
CA LEU A 569 26.01 2.06 -1.77
C LEU A 569 26.88 0.82 -1.97
N SER A 570 27.97 0.71 -1.21
CA SER A 570 28.82 -0.47 -1.20
C SER A 570 28.03 -1.72 -0.85
N THR A 571 27.25 -1.70 0.25
CA THR A 571 26.38 -2.81 0.64
C THR A 571 25.34 -3.13 -0.45
N LEU A 572 24.63 -2.12 -0.98
CA LEU A 572 23.62 -2.36 -2.02
C LEU A 572 24.21 -2.95 -3.31
N GLY A 573 25.43 -2.54 -3.66
CA GLY A 573 26.15 -3.06 -4.82
C GLY A 573 26.45 -4.56 -4.76
N GLN A 574 26.40 -5.17 -3.57
CA GLN A 574 26.58 -6.62 -3.38
C GLN A 574 25.31 -7.44 -3.65
N HIS A 575 24.15 -6.78 -3.83
CA HIS A 575 22.87 -7.45 -4.03
C HIS A 575 22.25 -7.11 -5.41
N PRO A 576 21.96 -8.11 -6.26
CA PRO A 576 21.44 -7.91 -7.62
C PRO A 576 20.25 -6.96 -7.76
N ASP A 577 19.17 -7.17 -7.00
CA ASP A 577 17.95 -6.37 -7.11
C ASP A 577 18.17 -4.93 -6.59
N ALA A 578 18.98 -4.76 -5.54
CA ALA A 578 19.33 -3.44 -5.01
C ALA A 578 20.19 -2.64 -5.99
N TYR A 579 21.28 -3.26 -6.48
CA TYR A 579 22.15 -2.72 -7.53
C TYR A 579 21.36 -2.24 -8.74
N ALA A 580 20.49 -3.10 -9.29
CA ALA A 580 19.74 -2.78 -10.50
C ALA A 580 18.75 -1.62 -10.26
N THR A 581 18.15 -1.57 -9.08
CA THR A 581 17.19 -0.51 -8.69
C THR A 581 17.89 0.84 -8.55
N VAL A 582 19.00 0.90 -7.81
CA VAL A 582 19.72 2.17 -7.57
C VAL A 582 20.44 2.64 -8.83
N SER A 583 21.07 1.75 -9.62
CA SER A 583 21.70 2.12 -10.90
C SER A 583 20.69 2.75 -11.87
N THR A 584 19.46 2.20 -11.92
CA THR A 584 18.39 2.76 -12.75
C THR A 584 17.93 4.11 -12.21
N ALA A 585 17.72 4.23 -10.89
CA ALA A 585 17.32 5.47 -10.26
C ALA A 585 18.35 6.59 -10.46
N GLU A 586 19.64 6.27 -10.35
CA GLU A 586 20.74 7.21 -10.57
C GLU A 586 20.75 7.74 -12.01
N GLN A 587 20.55 6.88 -13.01
CA GLN A 587 20.44 7.34 -14.39
C GLN A 587 19.27 8.28 -14.61
N VAL A 588 18.09 7.95 -14.07
CA VAL A 588 16.90 8.81 -14.16
C VAL A 588 17.17 10.15 -13.49
N TYR A 589 17.74 10.12 -12.29
CA TYR A 589 18.00 11.32 -11.50
C TYR A 589 19.08 12.21 -12.13
N THR A 590 20.23 11.65 -12.55
CA THR A 590 21.28 12.42 -13.24
C THR A 590 20.74 13.06 -14.54
N ARG A 591 19.91 12.36 -15.32
CA ARG A 591 19.23 12.95 -16.48
C ARG A 591 18.33 14.11 -16.07
N SER A 592 17.55 13.94 -15.00
CA SER A 592 16.66 14.98 -14.48
C SER A 592 17.44 16.21 -14.05
N VAL A 593 18.54 16.05 -13.31
CA VAL A 593 19.42 17.15 -12.90
C VAL A 593 20.00 17.85 -14.13
N LEU A 594 20.53 17.10 -15.11
CA LEU A 594 21.09 17.63 -16.35
C LEU A 594 20.09 18.49 -17.12
N GLU A 595 18.89 17.97 -17.39
CA GLU A 595 17.83 18.71 -18.07
C GLU A 595 17.36 19.92 -17.25
N GLY A 596 17.30 19.78 -15.91
CA GLY A 596 17.01 20.87 -14.98
C GLY A 596 18.05 22.00 -14.98
N THR A 597 19.28 21.73 -15.40
CA THR A 597 20.30 22.78 -15.53
C THR A 597 20.03 23.73 -16.69
N VAL A 598 19.37 23.27 -17.76
CA VAL A 598 19.19 24.03 -19.01
C VAL A 598 17.88 24.81 -18.97
N GLY A 599 17.95 26.11 -19.20
CA GLY A 599 16.76 26.96 -19.28
C GLY A 599 15.92 26.75 -20.55
N PRO A 600 14.72 27.35 -20.65
CA PRO A 600 13.82 27.19 -21.81
C PRO A 600 14.42 27.61 -23.17
N ASP A 601 15.52 28.36 -23.17
CA ASP A 601 16.22 28.79 -24.39
C ASP A 601 17.31 27.81 -24.86
N GLY A 602 17.52 26.70 -24.14
CA GLY A 602 18.43 25.61 -24.51
C GLY A 602 19.91 26.00 -24.45
N LYS A 603 20.26 27.14 -23.86
CA LYS A 603 21.63 27.66 -23.93
C LYS A 603 22.52 27.08 -22.84
N ILE A 604 23.66 26.55 -23.27
CA ILE A 604 24.77 26.21 -22.39
C ILE A 604 25.49 27.50 -21.96
N THR A 605 25.25 27.93 -20.73
CA THR A 605 25.96 29.04 -20.07
C THR A 605 27.05 28.50 -19.15
N GLU A 606 28.00 29.33 -18.71
CA GLU A 606 29.04 28.90 -17.75
C GLU A 606 28.46 28.27 -16.47
N ALA A 607 27.32 28.77 -16.00
CA ALA A 607 26.61 28.20 -14.85
C ALA A 607 26.00 26.82 -15.16
N VAL A 608 25.47 26.62 -16.38
CA VAL A 608 24.99 25.33 -16.86
C VAL A 608 26.15 24.34 -16.95
N GLU A 609 27.29 24.77 -17.49
CA GLU A 609 28.47 23.91 -17.61
C GLU A 609 28.95 23.40 -16.26
N ALA A 610 29.09 24.29 -15.27
CA ALA A 610 29.54 23.92 -13.93
C ALA A 610 28.60 22.92 -13.25
N ARG A 611 27.29 23.15 -13.38
CA ARG A 611 26.24 22.29 -12.81
C ARG A 611 26.17 20.93 -13.50
N ALA A 612 26.24 20.90 -14.84
CA ALA A 612 26.24 19.65 -15.61
C ALA A 612 27.48 18.79 -15.32
N ARG A 613 28.67 19.40 -15.17
CA ARG A 613 29.89 18.68 -14.74
C ARG A 613 29.71 18.05 -13.37
N ALA A 614 29.12 18.77 -12.42
CA ALA A 614 28.86 18.26 -11.07
C ALA A 614 27.87 17.08 -11.10
N ALA A 615 26.78 17.21 -11.86
CA ALA A 615 25.78 16.16 -12.04
C ALA A 615 26.41 14.87 -12.60
N VAL A 616 27.07 14.97 -13.75
CA VAL A 616 27.72 13.82 -14.43
C VAL A 616 28.78 13.18 -13.53
N ARG A 617 29.60 13.99 -12.86
CA ARG A 617 30.66 13.46 -12.00
C ARG A 617 30.10 12.67 -10.82
N VAL A 618 29.09 13.20 -10.13
CA VAL A 618 28.55 12.56 -8.93
C VAL A 618 27.73 11.32 -9.29
N GLY A 619 26.90 11.38 -10.34
CA GLY A 619 26.18 10.20 -10.81
C GLY A 619 27.10 9.08 -11.30
N ALA A 620 28.21 9.43 -11.96
CA ALA A 620 29.24 8.45 -12.30
C ALA A 620 29.99 7.92 -11.06
N GLU A 621 30.18 8.72 -10.00
CA GLU A 621 30.74 8.24 -8.71
C GLU A 621 29.82 7.18 -8.08
N VAL A 622 28.50 7.40 -8.08
CA VAL A 622 27.51 6.40 -7.61
C VAL A 622 27.59 5.11 -8.43
N GLN A 623 27.54 5.20 -9.76
CA GLN A 623 27.59 4.02 -10.64
C GLN A 623 28.90 3.23 -10.47
N GLY A 624 30.05 3.92 -10.42
CA GLY A 624 31.34 3.27 -10.23
C GLY A 624 31.45 2.53 -8.88
N MET A 625 30.88 3.08 -7.81
CA MET A 625 30.81 2.37 -6.52
C MET A 625 29.98 1.09 -6.60
N LEU A 626 28.79 1.17 -7.20
CA LEU A 626 27.90 0.02 -7.39
C LEU A 626 28.56 -1.07 -8.24
N ASP A 627 29.22 -0.69 -9.34
CA ASP A 627 29.87 -1.62 -10.26
C ASP A 627 31.10 -2.30 -9.65
N GLN A 628 31.90 -1.54 -8.89
CA GLN A 628 33.06 -2.09 -8.20
C GLN A 628 32.61 -3.08 -7.11
N SER A 629 31.58 -2.73 -6.33
CA SER A 629 31.00 -3.65 -5.33
C SER A 629 30.42 -4.91 -5.96
N ARG A 630 29.67 -4.77 -7.07
CA ARG A 630 29.17 -5.89 -7.87
C ARG A 630 30.31 -6.78 -8.37
N ALA A 631 31.38 -6.18 -8.90
CA ALA A 631 32.53 -6.92 -9.42
C ALA A 631 33.23 -7.71 -8.31
N ASP A 632 33.45 -7.10 -7.15
CA ASP A 632 34.07 -7.74 -6.00
C ASP A 632 33.19 -8.88 -5.45
N GLN A 633 31.87 -8.71 -5.45
CA GLN A 633 30.92 -9.76 -5.06
C GLN A 633 30.93 -10.94 -6.04
N VAL A 634 30.91 -10.67 -7.36
CA VAL A 634 30.98 -11.72 -8.40
C VAL A 634 32.30 -12.49 -8.31
N GLU A 635 33.41 -11.79 -8.07
CA GLU A 635 34.73 -12.40 -7.86
C GLU A 635 34.75 -13.31 -6.62
N ALA A 636 34.08 -12.90 -5.54
CA ALA A 636 34.05 -13.64 -4.29
C ALA A 636 33.16 -14.89 -4.30
N THR A 637 32.08 -14.92 -5.09
CA THR A 637 31.11 -16.04 -5.09
C THR A 637 31.28 -16.99 -6.27
N ASN A 638 30.84 -16.60 -7.49
CA ASN A 638 30.98 -17.29 -8.79
C ASN A 638 30.04 -16.71 -9.87
N LEU A 639 30.15 -17.25 -11.08
CA LEU A 639 29.29 -17.08 -12.26
C LEU A 639 27.77 -17.02 -12.00
N LYS A 640 27.22 -17.81 -11.08
CA LYS A 640 25.77 -17.79 -10.81
C LYS A 640 25.33 -16.42 -10.30
N THR A 641 26.16 -15.78 -9.47
CA THR A 641 25.88 -14.43 -8.98
C THR A 641 25.88 -13.42 -10.13
N HIS A 642 26.80 -13.54 -11.09
CA HIS A 642 26.78 -12.71 -12.30
C HIS A 642 25.46 -12.88 -13.08
N GLU A 643 25.00 -14.12 -13.31
CA GLU A 643 23.71 -14.37 -13.96
C GLU A 643 22.53 -13.74 -13.20
N ASP A 644 22.59 -13.69 -11.87
CA ASP A 644 21.52 -13.12 -11.04
C ASP A 644 21.50 -11.58 -11.15
N TYR A 645 22.67 -10.92 -11.28
CA TYR A 645 22.73 -9.49 -11.66
C TYR A 645 22.14 -9.23 -13.04
N GLU A 646 22.52 -10.01 -14.05
CA GLU A 646 21.99 -9.85 -15.41
C GLU A 646 20.47 -10.03 -15.45
N LYS A 647 19.94 -11.01 -14.70
CA LYS A 647 18.48 -11.18 -14.54
C LYS A 647 17.84 -9.98 -13.86
N ALA A 648 18.44 -9.45 -12.79
CA ALA A 648 17.90 -8.29 -12.07
C ALA A 648 17.86 -7.05 -12.98
N VAL A 649 18.94 -6.76 -13.71
CA VAL A 649 19.00 -5.67 -14.69
C VAL A 649 17.98 -5.86 -15.80
N ALA A 650 17.89 -7.05 -16.41
CA ALA A 650 16.90 -7.35 -17.44
C ALA A 650 15.45 -7.26 -16.95
N LYS A 651 15.19 -7.61 -15.68
CA LYS A 651 13.87 -7.49 -15.05
C LYS A 651 13.47 -6.02 -14.89
N ARG A 652 14.42 -5.15 -14.54
CA ARG A 652 14.23 -3.70 -14.44
C ARG A 652 14.13 -3.04 -15.82
N ALA A 653 14.74 -3.64 -16.85
CA ALA A 653 14.58 -3.18 -18.21
C ALA A 653 13.13 -3.29 -18.73
N GLY A 654 12.35 -4.22 -18.17
CA GLY A 654 10.92 -4.35 -18.41
C GLY A 654 10.03 -3.44 -17.54
N TRP A 655 10.51 -2.33 -16.99
CA TRP A 655 9.63 -1.36 -16.32
C TRP A 655 8.80 -0.57 -17.34
N ILE A 656 7.48 -0.44 -17.13
CA ILE A 656 6.57 0.32 -17.99
C ILE A 656 6.28 1.69 -17.35
N GLU A 657 6.19 2.69 -18.23
CA GLU A 657 5.95 4.12 -17.98
C GLU A 657 4.75 4.44 -17.04
N PHE A 658 4.91 5.57 -16.33
CA PHE A 658 3.94 6.48 -15.68
C PHE A 658 2.53 5.93 -15.37
N GLY A 659 2.25 5.72 -14.08
CA GLY A 659 0.89 5.48 -13.58
C GLY A 659 -0.04 6.65 -13.93
N ALA A 660 -0.91 6.43 -14.91
CA ALA A 660 -1.78 7.45 -15.49
C ALA A 660 -2.87 7.96 -14.52
N THR A 661 -2.55 8.91 -13.64
CA THR A 661 -3.46 9.94 -13.11
C THR A 661 -2.67 11.02 -12.37
N ALA A 662 -2.47 12.16 -13.04
CA ALA A 662 -1.87 13.41 -12.52
C ALA A 662 -0.41 13.31 -12.03
N GLY A 663 0.53 13.79 -12.86
CA GLY A 663 1.88 14.11 -12.39
C GLY A 663 1.81 15.17 -11.31
N ILE A 664 2.27 14.83 -10.11
CA ILE A 664 2.46 15.78 -9.02
C ILE A 664 3.96 16.00 -8.88
N ALA A 665 4.35 17.24 -9.20
CA ALA A 665 5.59 17.99 -8.99
C ALA A 665 6.96 17.29 -8.80
N ALA A 666 7.12 16.22 -8.01
CA ALA A 666 8.43 15.89 -7.41
C ALA A 666 9.10 14.56 -7.82
N GLY A 667 8.45 13.65 -8.58
CA GLY A 667 9.05 12.33 -8.90
C GLY A 667 8.34 11.52 -10.00
N VAL A 668 8.97 10.42 -10.44
CA VAL A 668 8.45 9.48 -11.46
C VAL A 668 8.31 8.08 -10.90
N ALA A 669 7.09 7.53 -11.01
CA ALA A 669 6.79 6.16 -10.61
C ALA A 669 6.98 5.18 -11.77
N PHE A 670 7.80 4.15 -11.54
CA PHE A 670 8.02 3.02 -12.44
C PHE A 670 7.23 1.81 -11.95
N LEU A 671 6.42 1.24 -12.84
CA LEU A 671 5.60 0.06 -12.55
C LEU A 671 6.16 -1.16 -13.31
N PRO A 672 6.04 -2.37 -12.76
CA PRO A 672 6.49 -3.57 -13.47
C PRO A 672 5.64 -3.89 -14.71
N ALA A 673 6.25 -4.29 -15.84
CA ALA A 673 5.52 -4.63 -17.08
C ALA A 673 4.48 -5.74 -16.91
N THR A 674 4.74 -6.66 -15.98
CA THR A 674 3.86 -7.76 -15.66
C THR A 674 3.79 -7.87 -14.14
N ALA A 675 2.63 -8.25 -13.61
CA ALA A 675 2.46 -8.58 -12.19
C ALA A 675 3.19 -9.89 -11.81
N ALA A 676 4.29 -10.22 -12.49
CA ALA A 676 5.16 -11.35 -12.17
C ALA A 676 5.95 -11.04 -10.89
N VAL A 677 6.02 -12.05 -10.03
CA VAL A 677 6.54 -11.99 -8.66
C VAL A 677 7.95 -11.37 -8.61
N GLY A 678 8.12 -10.38 -7.73
CA GLY A 678 9.41 -9.85 -7.28
C GLY A 678 9.97 -8.61 -8.01
N THR A 679 9.21 -7.92 -8.86
CA THR A 679 9.65 -6.59 -9.36
C THR A 679 8.83 -5.52 -8.64
N ALA A 680 9.41 -4.89 -7.62
CA ALA A 680 8.76 -3.81 -6.88
C ALA A 680 8.61 -2.56 -7.76
N ALA A 681 7.49 -1.85 -7.62
CA ALA A 681 7.30 -0.53 -8.19
C ALA A 681 8.12 0.51 -7.39
N VAL A 682 8.68 1.53 -8.07
CA VAL A 682 9.63 2.47 -7.46
C VAL A 682 9.29 3.90 -7.85
N LEU A 683 9.37 4.84 -6.89
CA LEU A 683 9.28 6.28 -7.14
C LEU A 683 10.69 6.88 -7.07
N VAL A 684 11.14 7.46 -8.18
CA VAL A 684 12.44 8.18 -8.25
C VAL A 684 12.17 9.68 -8.22
N PRO A 685 12.77 10.45 -7.28
CA PRO A 685 12.62 11.90 -7.25
C PRO A 685 13.21 12.55 -8.51
N LEU A 686 12.71 13.73 -8.87
CA LEU A 686 13.25 14.55 -9.97
C LEU A 686 13.81 15.86 -9.42
N ALA A 687 14.83 16.41 -10.07
CA ALA A 687 15.54 17.60 -9.62
C ALA A 687 14.78 18.94 -9.79
N THR A 688 13.62 18.93 -10.47
CA THR A 688 12.83 20.15 -10.72
C THR A 688 11.34 19.90 -10.58
N ASP A 689 10.62 20.79 -9.89
CA ASP A 689 9.15 20.76 -9.69
C ASP A 689 8.30 21.00 -10.96
N THR A 690 8.91 20.95 -12.14
CA THR A 690 8.29 21.45 -13.37
C THR A 690 8.19 20.39 -14.44
N ALA A 691 6.92 20.05 -14.71
CA ALA A 691 6.28 19.85 -16.01
C ALA A 691 6.94 20.59 -17.20
N SER A 692 8.19 20.29 -17.50
CA SER A 692 8.75 20.49 -18.82
C SER A 692 8.56 19.15 -19.52
N GLY A 693 7.72 19.13 -20.56
CA GLY A 693 7.51 17.92 -21.37
C GLY A 693 8.82 17.36 -21.97
N ALA A 694 9.92 18.12 -21.89
CA ALA A 694 11.26 17.64 -22.18
C ALA A 694 11.69 16.51 -21.23
N ALA A 695 11.68 16.70 -19.91
CA ALA A 695 12.11 15.67 -18.94
C ALA A 695 11.23 14.41 -19.01
N GLU A 696 9.91 14.57 -19.13
CA GLU A 696 8.98 13.46 -19.35
C GLU A 696 9.32 12.71 -20.65
N GLN A 697 9.59 13.43 -21.75
CA GLN A 697 9.98 12.82 -23.02
C GLN A 697 11.36 12.13 -22.95
N VAL A 698 12.31 12.67 -22.17
CA VAL A 698 13.63 12.05 -21.93
C VAL A 698 13.48 10.73 -21.19
N ILE A 699 12.62 10.69 -20.18
CA ILE A 699 12.38 9.52 -19.34
C ILE A 699 11.53 8.49 -20.09
N GLY A 700 10.54 8.92 -20.89
CA GLY A 700 9.80 8.03 -21.79
C GLY A 700 10.69 7.39 -22.87
N GLN A 701 11.66 8.13 -23.42
CA GLN A 701 12.65 7.57 -24.35
C GLN A 701 13.56 6.52 -23.69
N MET A 702 13.90 6.68 -22.41
CA MET A 702 14.70 5.72 -21.64
C MET A 702 14.04 4.33 -21.57
N VAL A 703 12.72 4.28 -21.34
CA VAL A 703 11.98 3.01 -21.28
C VAL A 703 12.07 2.27 -22.62
N GLY A 704 12.01 2.99 -23.75
CA GLY A 704 12.20 2.42 -25.09
C GLY A 704 13.60 1.86 -25.31
N ASP A 705 14.64 2.65 -25.01
CA ASP A 705 16.04 2.26 -25.26
C ASP A 705 16.55 1.14 -24.34
N ILE A 706 16.05 1.08 -23.10
CA ILE A 706 16.38 0.01 -22.15
C ILE A 706 15.68 -1.31 -22.56
N SER A 707 14.44 -1.25 -23.06
CA SER A 707 13.71 -2.43 -23.57
C SER A 707 14.37 -3.04 -24.82
N ASP A 708 15.03 -2.24 -25.66
CA ASP A 708 15.62 -2.71 -26.92
C ASP A 708 17.03 -3.31 -26.76
N ASN A 709 17.75 -2.99 -25.67
CA ASN A 709 19.14 -3.41 -25.44
C ASN A 709 19.30 -4.55 -24.41
N SER A 710 18.22 -5.02 -23.77
CA SER A 710 18.34 -5.88 -22.57
C SER A 710 18.43 -7.40 -22.83
N VAL A 711 18.65 -7.87 -24.06
CA VAL A 711 18.87 -9.30 -24.31
C VAL A 711 19.80 -9.52 -25.51
N ASP A 712 21.11 -9.61 -25.27
CA ASP A 712 21.97 -10.43 -26.12
C ASP A 712 22.04 -11.85 -25.52
N GLU A 713 21.59 -12.85 -26.29
CA GLU A 713 21.71 -14.27 -25.93
C GLU A 713 23.18 -14.72 -25.93
N HIS A 714 23.94 -14.42 -24.88
CA HIS A 714 25.24 -15.03 -24.67
C HIS A 714 25.08 -16.42 -24.02
N LYS A 715 24.93 -17.43 -24.87
CA LYS A 715 24.87 -18.87 -24.54
C LYS A 715 26.22 -19.58 -24.63
N GLU A 716 27.32 -18.93 -24.29
CA GLU A 716 28.61 -19.63 -24.21
C GLU A 716 28.96 -19.98 -22.76
N LYS A 717 29.03 -21.29 -22.50
CA LYS A 717 29.55 -21.84 -21.25
C LYS A 717 31.05 -21.56 -21.19
N MET A 718 31.43 -20.53 -20.44
CA MET A 718 32.82 -20.27 -20.10
C MET A 718 33.14 -20.95 -18.77
N GLU A 719 34.17 -21.81 -18.77
CA GLU A 719 34.58 -22.63 -17.62
C GLU A 719 35.78 -22.05 -16.85
N GLU A 720 36.21 -20.81 -17.13
CA GLU A 720 37.30 -20.13 -16.40
C GLU A 720 36.90 -18.69 -16.00
N LEU A 721 36.92 -18.43 -14.68
CA LEU A 721 36.47 -17.21 -14.00
C LEU A 721 37.45 -16.02 -14.14
N THR A 722 36.87 -14.81 -14.09
CA THR A 722 37.37 -13.51 -13.55
C THR A 722 37.68 -12.35 -14.51
N ASP A 723 38.62 -12.43 -15.46
CA ASP A 723 39.06 -11.20 -16.17
C ASP A 723 38.05 -10.67 -17.21
N GLU A 724 37.44 -11.56 -18.02
CA GLU A 724 36.50 -11.15 -19.09
C GLU A 724 35.15 -10.67 -18.52
N GLU A 725 34.59 -11.36 -17.53
CA GLU A 725 33.36 -10.95 -16.82
C GLU A 725 33.54 -9.62 -16.08
N ARG A 726 34.70 -9.43 -15.44
CA ARG A 726 35.02 -8.17 -14.78
C ARG A 726 35.09 -7.04 -15.80
N MET A 727 35.68 -7.27 -16.98
CA MET A 727 35.64 -6.32 -18.08
C MET A 727 34.22 -6.03 -18.57
N GLU A 728 33.35 -7.04 -18.65
CA GLU A 728 31.94 -6.87 -19.04
C GLU A 728 31.15 -6.05 -18.02
N ILE A 729 31.33 -6.31 -16.71
CA ILE A 729 30.68 -5.55 -15.63
C ILE A 729 31.04 -4.07 -15.74
N PHE A 730 32.34 -3.74 -15.81
CA PHE A 730 32.79 -2.35 -15.91
C PHE A 730 32.41 -1.73 -17.26
N SER A 731 32.46 -2.46 -18.37
CA SER A 731 32.05 -1.93 -19.68
C SER A 731 30.55 -1.62 -19.73
N ALA A 732 29.71 -2.49 -19.17
CA ALA A 732 28.27 -2.24 -19.04
C ALA A 732 28.00 -1.06 -18.10
N GLY A 733 28.68 -1.03 -16.97
CA GLY A 733 28.65 0.06 -15.99
C GLY A 733 29.02 1.43 -16.53
N GLU A 734 30.12 1.52 -17.28
CA GLU A 734 30.55 2.73 -17.99
C GLU A 734 29.46 3.21 -18.96
N ASN A 735 28.85 2.30 -19.73
CA ASN A 735 27.74 2.67 -20.62
C ASN A 735 26.53 3.22 -19.85
N LEU A 736 26.20 2.66 -18.68
CA LEU A 736 25.12 3.14 -17.81
C LEU A 736 25.43 4.56 -17.29
N ALA A 737 26.68 4.83 -16.88
CA ALA A 737 27.13 6.14 -16.44
C ALA A 737 27.22 7.17 -17.58
N GLU A 738 27.58 6.75 -18.79
CA GLU A 738 27.69 7.58 -20.00
C GLU A 738 26.32 8.02 -20.53
N ALA A 739 25.32 7.15 -20.47
CA ALA A 739 24.05 7.34 -21.15
C ALA A 739 23.33 8.68 -20.82
N PRO A 740 23.21 9.11 -19.54
CA PRO A 740 22.64 10.42 -19.22
C PRO A 740 23.35 11.59 -19.91
N MET A 741 24.69 11.55 -19.94
CA MET A 741 25.53 12.61 -20.49
C MET A 741 25.47 12.63 -22.02
N GLU A 742 25.67 11.50 -22.69
CA GLU A 742 25.70 11.45 -24.15
C GLU A 742 24.34 11.84 -24.75
N GLU A 743 23.25 11.48 -24.10
CA GLU A 743 21.92 11.87 -24.52
C GLU A 743 21.69 13.39 -24.34
N PHE A 744 22.09 13.95 -23.20
CA PHE A 744 22.06 15.40 -22.97
C PHE A 744 22.88 16.17 -24.01
N LEU A 745 24.08 15.69 -24.35
CA LEU A 745 24.93 16.25 -25.38
C LEU A 745 24.28 16.19 -26.76
N ARG A 746 23.67 15.06 -27.12
CA ARG A 746 22.99 14.88 -28.40
C ARG A 746 21.84 15.87 -28.59
N ARG A 747 21.13 16.22 -27.51
CA ARG A 747 20.00 17.16 -27.55
C ARG A 747 20.43 18.62 -27.58
N HIS A 748 21.40 19.01 -26.74
CA HIS A 748 21.68 20.42 -26.47
C HIS A 748 22.98 20.94 -27.13
N VAL A 749 23.83 20.05 -27.65
CA VAL A 749 25.12 20.43 -28.27
C VAL A 749 25.12 20.06 -29.77
N PRO A 750 25.13 21.04 -30.69
CA PRO A 750 25.03 20.78 -32.13
C PRO A 750 26.20 19.98 -32.74
N ASP A 751 27.39 20.08 -32.17
CA ASP A 751 28.58 19.33 -32.58
C ASP A 751 29.37 18.86 -31.35
N PRO A 752 28.93 17.78 -30.68
CA PRO A 752 29.59 17.27 -29.47
C PRO A 752 31.02 16.77 -29.72
N GLY A 753 31.38 16.46 -30.97
CA GLY A 753 32.72 15.97 -31.33
C GLY A 753 33.80 17.05 -31.27
N ASN A 754 33.43 18.33 -31.42
CA ASN A 754 34.36 19.46 -31.39
C ASN A 754 34.07 20.46 -30.26
N SER A 755 33.19 20.11 -29.32
CA SER A 755 32.78 20.97 -28.21
C SER A 755 33.68 20.77 -26.99
N THR A 756 34.30 21.86 -26.50
CA THR A 756 35.05 21.84 -25.23
C THR A 756 34.16 21.43 -24.07
N PHE A 757 32.92 21.90 -24.03
CA PHE A 757 31.96 21.50 -23.00
C PHE A 757 31.66 19.99 -23.03
N ALA A 758 31.52 19.40 -24.23
CA ALA A 758 31.30 17.95 -24.37
C ALA A 758 32.52 17.15 -23.89
N GLN A 759 33.74 17.62 -24.20
CA GLN A 759 34.96 17.02 -23.67
C GLN A 759 35.00 17.12 -22.14
N ASP A 760 34.67 18.28 -21.57
CA ASP A 760 34.66 18.50 -20.13
C ASP A 760 33.64 17.60 -19.40
N LEU A 761 32.48 17.32 -20.00
CA LEU A 761 31.52 16.36 -19.44
C LEU A 761 32.07 14.93 -19.49
N ARG A 762 32.66 14.50 -20.61
CA ARG A 762 33.28 13.16 -20.74
C ARG A 762 34.42 12.97 -19.74
N GLU A 763 35.26 13.98 -19.55
CA GLU A 763 36.30 13.96 -18.51
C GLU A 763 35.68 13.90 -17.11
N SER A 764 34.58 14.63 -16.86
CA SER A 764 33.86 14.59 -15.58
C SER A 764 33.26 13.21 -15.30
N MET A 765 32.72 12.54 -16.32
CA MET A 765 32.19 11.17 -16.25
C MET A 765 33.31 10.19 -15.88
N LEU A 766 34.40 10.16 -16.64
CA LEU A 766 35.54 9.27 -16.38
C LEU A 766 36.16 9.49 -14.99
N ILE A 767 36.28 10.76 -14.57
CA ILE A 767 36.78 11.10 -13.24
C ILE A 767 35.80 10.62 -12.16
N GLY A 768 34.50 10.85 -12.34
CA GLY A 768 33.47 10.40 -11.41
C GLY A 768 33.48 8.89 -11.24
N TYR A 769 33.40 8.17 -12.35
CA TYR A 769 33.41 6.71 -12.39
C TYR A 769 34.66 6.12 -11.74
N GLY A 770 35.85 6.58 -12.14
CA GLY A 770 37.11 6.15 -11.53
C GLY A 770 37.20 6.50 -10.04
N VAL A 771 36.68 7.65 -9.61
CA VAL A 771 36.59 8.00 -8.19
C VAL A 771 35.66 7.04 -7.45
N GLY A 772 34.51 6.67 -8.04
CA GLY A 772 33.61 5.67 -7.48
C GLY A 772 34.33 4.35 -7.21
N ASN A 773 34.98 3.78 -8.23
CA ASN A 773 35.76 2.55 -8.11
C ASN A 773 36.87 2.67 -7.05
N ASP A 774 37.60 3.79 -7.05
CA ASP A 774 38.65 4.04 -6.06
C ASP A 774 38.09 4.16 -4.64
N ARG A 775 36.91 4.77 -4.47
CA ARG A 775 36.28 4.95 -3.16
C ARG A 775 35.75 3.64 -2.62
N GLU A 776 35.15 2.82 -3.47
CA GLU A 776 34.73 1.47 -3.09
C GLU A 776 35.93 0.65 -2.59
N ASN A 777 37.01 0.60 -3.36
CA ASN A 777 38.23 -0.11 -2.97
C ASN A 777 38.91 0.43 -1.69
N GLN A 778 38.74 1.72 -1.38
CA GLN A 778 39.43 2.38 -0.25
C GLN A 778 38.58 2.47 1.02
N GLN A 779 37.26 2.56 0.87
CA GLN A 779 36.31 2.96 1.92
C GLN A 779 35.04 2.13 1.92
N GLY A 780 34.80 1.34 0.88
CA GLY A 780 33.67 0.42 0.78
C GLY A 780 33.86 -0.81 1.66
N ASN A 781 32.79 -1.59 1.73
CA ASN A 781 32.70 -2.85 2.42
C ASN A 781 33.29 -3.97 1.56
N GLY A 782 33.92 -4.96 2.20
CA GLY A 782 34.35 -6.17 1.50
C GLY A 782 33.14 -7.02 1.07
N PRO A 783 33.28 -7.88 0.04
CA PRO A 783 32.20 -8.76 -0.39
C PRO A 783 31.85 -9.78 0.70
N GLU A 784 30.56 -9.96 0.96
CA GLU A 784 30.05 -10.91 1.94
C GLU A 784 29.59 -12.21 1.25
N THR A 785 30.20 -13.35 1.60
CA THR A 785 29.97 -14.62 0.90
C THR A 785 29.08 -15.62 1.62
N GLY A 786 28.78 -15.38 2.91
CA GLY A 786 28.05 -16.32 3.77
C GLY A 786 28.85 -17.56 4.18
#